data_AF-A0A5J5DSG2-F1
#
_entry.id   AF-A0A5J5DSG2-F1
#
_cell.length_a   1.000
_cell.length_b   1.000
_cell.length_c   1.000
_cell.angle_alpha   90.00
_cell.angle_beta   90.00
_cell.angle_gamma   90.00
#
_symmetry.space_group_name_H-M   'P 1'
#
loop_
_entity.id
_entity.type
_entity.pdbx_description
1 polymer ?
#
loop_
_entity_poly.entity_id
_entity_poly.type
_entity_poly.pdbx_seq_one_letter_code
_entity_poly.pdbx_strand_id
1 'polypeptide(L)'
;MTLCGVAHSVTSQVIWYELIIPGRRSMSYSIECMCRGDGKGYAKITGEGLRADRLVAVAEAKNGQTIVCGIYPYAFPNEDPTAVRRSGDEHALDNSGIGSCVVAMPLLDGTDLQIRLYDRGTEQEGGTEQNGSTAVAPVFEFPFKALASKIKSRLAYKFHPELASEIRGFDQRRLAVSPYLYVTGIFPVSPSEVSVRFTVRFPKRDMANGDIAIRVLDASATPIDATPMIIEDTDVFTRGDFNAPMWERVYAVRIPKDPRTLCIEATQDGHGHPYGNFTCILAPMFEGFVNGTLNGTRNAYHEPSYPSWFERRRANVNDLAAQRDAIKAWEYQPKISVVSVLFNTPAAYLTAMLDSVLGQSYANFELVLVNVSGRNAQIDAILDRYRDPRIRIMEAENKNIADNTNVGIAASTGDYIAFVDHDDVIEPDALYQYVSALQDDRGIDLMYCDEDRLDNGEYNHPFFKPQFNRDWLYAYNYVTHMLMVSRHALSQIELSGADVAGAQDYDMILKISEVARSIRAIPYVLYHWRIHQGSTSSNPGSKPYADDAGRLALSRHFERIGVKATVRESELPFRYRTEYARDHDPKVSIVIPTKDHAAMLAQCVDSVLRKTEYQNYDITLVENNSVEPETFAYYERIQKESDKVRVVTWEGHGFNYSAICNYGAKQSDGEIILFLNNDTEVIAPEWLGAMVNYMARPDVGVVGAKLICRDGIVSHGGVWVSVNNVGYMGYDLAADDSGYMETMRYPYNPEAITGACQMIPRALFEQLGGLDESLAVVLNDVDLCLKAEQAGYVTVFEPKALLYHNEHTSRGRDENDPRKQRRADDEYGRFFLKWNPVLRPGRFINLNLNQYDGNYKIRY
;
A
#
# COMPACT_ATOMS: atom_id res chain seq x y z
N MET A 1 -57.01 12.73 -18.33
CA MET A 1 -57.85 13.79 -18.93
C MET A 1 -57.17 15.12 -18.69
N THR A 2 -56.86 15.81 -19.78
CA THR A 2 -56.59 17.25 -19.93
C THR A 2 -55.38 17.85 -19.18
N LEU A 3 -54.23 17.76 -19.86
CA LEU A 3 -53.17 18.78 -19.86
C LEU A 3 -53.75 20.13 -20.33
N CYS A 4 -53.76 21.14 -19.46
CA CYS A 4 -53.57 22.57 -19.78
C CYS A 4 -53.79 23.37 -18.50
N GLY A 5 -52.75 24.05 -18.00
CA GLY A 5 -52.96 25.10 -17.00
C GLY A 5 -52.13 25.07 -15.72
N VAL A 6 -50.88 24.56 -15.72
CA VAL A 6 -49.86 24.95 -14.71
C VAL A 6 -48.47 24.80 -15.34
N ALA A 7 -48.12 25.66 -16.29
CA ALA A 7 -46.81 25.63 -16.96
C ALA A 7 -46.04 26.96 -16.84
N HIS A 8 -46.35 27.79 -15.83
CA HIS A 8 -45.74 29.13 -15.66
C HIS A 8 -45.16 29.38 -14.24
N SER A 9 -45.01 28.36 -13.39
CA SER A 9 -44.40 28.54 -12.05
C SER A 9 -43.29 27.54 -11.70
N VAL A 10 -42.75 26.82 -12.68
CA VAL A 10 -41.66 25.85 -12.49
C VAL A 10 -40.38 26.28 -13.25
N THR A 11 -40.23 27.59 -13.44
CA THR A 11 -39.07 28.27 -14.04
C THR A 11 -38.43 29.12 -12.95
N SER A 12 -37.13 28.94 -12.72
CA SER A 12 -36.26 29.69 -11.79
C SER A 12 -37.00 30.67 -10.86
N GLN A 13 -37.47 30.21 -9.69
CA GLN A 13 -38.02 31.12 -8.68
C GLN A 13 -36.86 31.95 -8.14
N VAL A 14 -36.62 33.12 -8.75
CA VAL A 14 -35.88 34.21 -8.13
C VAL A 14 -36.73 34.63 -6.94
N ILE A 15 -36.32 34.23 -5.74
CA ILE A 15 -37.02 34.63 -4.52
C ILE A 15 -36.45 35.99 -4.13
N TRP A 16 -37.32 37.00 -4.13
CA TRP A 16 -36.99 38.34 -3.70
C TRP A 16 -37.19 38.46 -2.20
N TYR A 17 -36.16 38.91 -1.51
CA TYR A 17 -36.22 39.21 -0.08
C TYR A 17 -35.98 40.71 0.14
N GLU A 18 -36.78 41.31 1.02
CA GLU A 18 -36.58 42.68 1.49
C GLU A 18 -35.89 42.67 2.86
N LEU A 19 -34.87 43.51 3.00
CA LEU A 19 -34.05 43.60 4.20
C LEU A 19 -34.18 44.99 4.80
N ILE A 20 -34.66 45.06 6.05
CA ILE A 20 -34.77 46.31 6.81
C ILE A 20 -33.58 46.35 7.78
N ILE A 21 -32.50 47.01 7.38
CA ILE A 21 -31.38 47.33 8.28
C ILE A 21 -31.75 48.64 9.00
N PRO A 22 -31.80 48.69 10.34
CA PRO A 22 -32.03 49.94 11.07
C PRO A 22 -31.00 50.99 10.67
N GLY A 23 -31.45 52.11 10.07
CA GLY A 23 -30.59 53.21 9.63
C GLY A 23 -30.09 53.16 8.18
N ARG A 24 -30.49 52.20 7.34
CA ARG A 24 -30.21 52.19 5.87
C ARG A 24 -31.48 52.03 5.03
N ARG A 25 -31.42 52.43 3.75
CA ARG A 25 -32.52 52.21 2.77
C ARG A 25 -32.81 50.71 2.63
N SER A 26 -34.08 50.36 2.42
CA SER A 26 -34.50 49.00 2.05
C SER A 26 -33.72 48.53 0.84
N MET A 27 -33.03 47.39 0.95
CA MET A 27 -32.29 46.75 -0.14
C MET A 27 -33.00 45.47 -0.53
N SER A 28 -33.24 45.28 -1.83
CA SER A 28 -33.82 44.05 -2.37
C SER A 28 -32.70 43.08 -2.79
N TYR A 29 -32.83 41.82 -2.36
CA TYR A 29 -31.91 40.74 -2.74
C TYR A 29 -32.63 39.70 -3.59
N SER A 30 -31.94 39.17 -4.59
CA SER A 30 -32.41 38.08 -5.43
C SER A 30 -31.57 36.83 -5.18
N ILE A 31 -32.25 35.68 -5.05
CA ILE A 31 -31.60 34.41 -4.70
C ILE A 31 -31.95 33.32 -5.68
N GLU A 32 -30.91 32.71 -6.22
CA GLU A 32 -31.01 31.61 -7.18
C GLU A 32 -30.25 30.40 -6.62
N CYS A 33 -31.00 29.38 -6.18
CA CYS A 33 -30.43 28.18 -5.58
C CYS A 33 -30.33 27.02 -6.58
N MET A 34 -29.20 26.33 -6.54
CA MET A 34 -28.92 25.11 -7.27
C MET A 34 -28.24 24.08 -6.37
N CYS A 35 -28.14 22.84 -6.83
CA CYS A 35 -27.34 21.85 -6.13
C CYS A 35 -26.59 20.94 -7.10
N ARG A 36 -25.59 20.26 -6.57
CA ARG A 36 -24.75 19.31 -7.28
C ARG A 36 -24.88 17.94 -6.63
N GLY A 37 -24.77 16.90 -7.46
CA GLY A 37 -24.86 15.50 -7.02
C GLY A 37 -23.69 15.01 -6.16
N ASP A 38 -22.82 15.89 -5.68
CA ASP A 38 -21.69 15.61 -4.79
C ASP A 38 -21.92 16.08 -3.35
N GLY A 39 -23.19 16.39 -3.00
CA GLY A 39 -23.54 16.78 -1.64
C GLY A 39 -23.34 18.27 -1.36
N LYS A 40 -23.28 19.11 -2.40
CA LYS A 40 -23.22 20.58 -2.26
C LYS A 40 -24.44 21.29 -2.86
N GLY A 41 -24.88 22.33 -2.17
CA GLY A 41 -25.81 23.36 -2.64
C GLY A 41 -25.08 24.65 -2.98
N TYR A 42 -25.64 25.44 -3.88
CA TYR A 42 -25.11 26.75 -4.28
C TYR A 42 -26.26 27.76 -4.30
N ALA A 43 -26.05 28.95 -3.76
CA ALA A 43 -26.97 30.07 -3.91
C ALA A 43 -26.21 31.28 -4.47
N LYS A 44 -26.66 31.79 -5.61
CA LYS A 44 -26.28 33.12 -6.09
C LYS A 44 -27.13 34.14 -5.36
N ILE A 45 -26.49 35.09 -4.70
CA ILE A 45 -27.17 36.19 -4.02
C ILE A 45 -26.78 37.46 -4.76
N THR A 46 -27.76 38.24 -5.21
CA THR A 46 -27.54 39.52 -5.91
C THR A 46 -28.25 40.64 -5.17
N GLY A 47 -27.56 41.73 -4.86
CA GLY A 47 -28.09 42.91 -4.17
C GLY A 47 -27.11 44.09 -4.18
N GLU A 48 -27.65 45.31 -4.11
CA GLU A 48 -26.88 46.54 -4.15
C GLU A 48 -26.03 46.70 -2.86
N GLY A 49 -24.73 46.99 -3.00
CA GLY A 49 -23.83 47.17 -1.84
C GLY A 49 -23.35 45.89 -1.15
N LEU A 50 -23.67 44.70 -1.70
CA LEU A 50 -23.20 43.42 -1.16
C LEU A 50 -21.66 43.32 -1.26
N ARG A 51 -21.01 42.87 -0.19
CA ARG A 51 -19.55 42.76 -0.05
C ARG A 51 -19.22 41.37 0.49
N ALA A 52 -18.87 40.43 -0.39
CA ALA A 52 -18.59 39.04 0.00
C ALA A 52 -17.45 38.91 1.04
N ASP A 53 -16.49 39.83 1.00
CA ASP A 53 -15.38 39.98 1.96
C ASP A 53 -15.86 40.28 3.39
N ARG A 54 -17.04 40.90 3.52
CA ARG A 54 -17.65 41.30 4.80
C ARG A 54 -18.71 40.33 5.31
N LEU A 55 -19.04 39.28 4.54
CA LEU A 55 -20.11 38.36 4.90
C LEU A 55 -19.56 37.02 5.40
N VAL A 56 -20.27 36.41 6.33
CA VAL A 56 -20.06 35.04 6.80
C VAL A 56 -21.35 34.28 6.60
N ALA A 57 -21.28 33.10 6.00
CA ALA A 57 -22.43 32.25 5.77
C ALA A 57 -22.35 31.00 6.66
N VAL A 58 -23.46 30.65 7.30
CA VAL A 58 -23.60 29.46 8.15
C VAL A 58 -24.87 28.71 7.76
N ALA A 59 -24.79 27.39 7.68
CA ALA A 59 -25.94 26.51 7.57
C ALA A 59 -26.29 25.97 8.96
N GLU A 60 -27.50 26.26 9.44
CA GLU A 60 -28.03 25.75 10.70
C GLU A 60 -28.99 24.58 10.44
N ALA A 61 -28.71 23.44 11.05
CA ALA A 61 -29.59 22.28 11.02
C ALA A 61 -30.66 22.34 12.12
N LYS A 62 -31.74 21.57 11.95
CA LYS A 62 -32.86 21.52 12.92
C LYS A 62 -32.45 21.13 14.35
N ASN A 63 -31.35 20.42 14.51
CA ASN A 63 -30.79 20.03 15.81
C ASN A 63 -29.94 21.14 16.46
N GLY A 64 -29.91 22.35 15.87
CA GLY A 64 -29.15 23.50 16.34
C GLY A 64 -27.67 23.49 15.96
N GLN A 65 -27.20 22.45 15.25
CA GLN A 65 -25.81 22.39 14.79
C GLN A 65 -25.60 23.35 13.63
N THR A 66 -24.50 24.08 13.67
CA THR A 66 -24.07 25.02 12.63
C THR A 66 -22.89 24.47 11.84
N ILE A 67 -22.86 24.79 10.54
CA ILE A 67 -21.79 24.45 9.60
C ILE A 67 -21.41 25.71 8.82
N VAL A 68 -20.13 26.06 8.80
CA VAL A 68 -19.59 27.18 8.04
C VAL A 68 -19.70 26.89 6.54
N CYS A 69 -20.27 27.85 5.81
CA CYS A 69 -20.45 27.79 4.37
C CYS A 69 -19.35 28.59 3.67
N GLY A 70 -18.89 28.10 2.51
CA GLY A 70 -17.99 28.87 1.66
C GLY A 70 -18.73 30.02 0.99
N ILE A 71 -18.20 31.25 1.10
CA ILE A 71 -18.72 32.43 0.41
C ILE A 71 -17.68 32.97 -0.56
N TYR A 72 -18.11 33.27 -1.79
CA TYR A 72 -17.22 33.67 -2.88
C TYR A 72 -17.77 34.91 -3.59
N PRO A 73 -16.93 35.92 -3.87
CA PRO A 73 -17.36 37.08 -4.66
C PRO A 73 -17.73 36.65 -6.07
N TYR A 74 -18.89 37.08 -6.55
CA TYR A 74 -19.34 36.83 -7.93
C TYR A 74 -18.81 37.95 -8.82
N ALA A 75 -17.49 37.98 -9.03
CA ALA A 75 -16.85 38.79 -10.05
C ALA A 75 -16.28 37.82 -11.07
N PHE A 76 -16.78 37.88 -12.32
CA PHE A 76 -16.27 37.22 -13.53
C PHE A 76 -16.78 35.80 -13.85
N PRO A 77 -17.84 35.68 -14.68
CA PRO A 77 -17.99 34.51 -15.55
C PRO A 77 -17.02 34.66 -16.74
N ASN A 78 -16.09 33.73 -16.88
CA ASN A 78 -14.99 33.63 -17.89
C ASN A 78 -13.69 34.37 -17.48
N GLU A 79 -12.72 33.63 -16.96
CA GLU A 79 -11.43 34.12 -16.47
C GLU A 79 -10.51 34.63 -17.60
N ASP A 80 -10.14 35.92 -17.54
CA ASP A 80 -8.82 36.41 -17.98
C ASP A 80 -7.93 36.48 -16.73
N PRO A 81 -6.82 35.72 -16.66
CA PRO A 81 -5.92 35.67 -15.50
C PRO A 81 -5.34 37.04 -15.09
N THR A 82 -5.35 38.05 -15.97
CA THR A 82 -4.78 39.38 -15.69
C THR A 82 -5.63 40.25 -14.75
N ALA A 83 -6.89 39.87 -14.49
CA ALA A 83 -7.83 40.67 -13.69
C ALA A 83 -7.58 40.61 -12.16
N VAL A 84 -6.72 39.70 -11.69
CA VAL A 84 -6.38 39.55 -10.27
C VAL A 84 -5.32 40.58 -9.82
N ARG A 85 -4.91 41.51 -10.70
CA ARG A 85 -4.04 42.68 -10.41
C ARG A 85 -4.53 43.65 -9.31
N ARG A 86 -5.66 43.41 -8.64
CA ARG A 86 -6.28 44.37 -7.70
C ARG A 86 -6.54 43.84 -6.29
N SER A 87 -5.92 42.74 -5.86
CA SER A 87 -6.14 42.18 -4.51
C SER A 87 -5.01 42.44 -3.51
N GLY A 88 -3.99 43.24 -3.87
CA GLY A 88 -2.88 43.62 -2.98
C GLY A 88 -2.95 45.05 -2.46
N ASP A 89 -4.05 45.75 -2.72
CA ASP A 89 -4.26 47.14 -2.32
C ASP A 89 -5.60 47.19 -1.56
N GLU A 90 -5.55 47.39 -0.24
CA GLU A 90 -6.76 47.50 0.62
C GLU A 90 -7.71 48.61 0.13
N HIS A 91 -7.21 49.54 -0.70
CA HIS A 91 -7.97 50.63 -1.30
C HIS A 91 -8.60 50.32 -2.68
N ALA A 92 -8.29 49.19 -3.33
CA ALA A 92 -8.82 48.90 -4.67
C ALA A 92 -10.26 48.32 -4.69
N LEU A 93 -10.80 47.92 -3.54
CA LEU A 93 -12.20 47.48 -3.38
C LEU A 93 -13.17 48.64 -3.09
N ASP A 94 -12.68 49.87 -3.05
CA ASP A 94 -13.41 50.99 -2.46
C ASP A 94 -14.38 51.73 -3.41
N ASN A 95 -14.58 51.25 -4.65
CA ASN A 95 -15.47 51.96 -5.59
C ASN A 95 -16.24 51.14 -6.64
N SER A 96 -16.31 49.81 -6.53
CA SER A 96 -17.25 49.02 -7.35
C SER A 96 -17.90 47.95 -6.49
N GLY A 97 -19.09 48.26 -5.96
CA GLY A 97 -19.92 47.29 -5.26
C GLY A 97 -20.12 46.06 -6.12
N ILE A 98 -19.53 44.94 -5.71
CA ILE A 98 -19.75 43.65 -6.38
C ILE A 98 -21.15 43.21 -5.99
N GLY A 99 -22.14 43.52 -6.82
CA GLY A 99 -23.55 43.31 -6.51
C GLY A 99 -23.99 41.86 -6.36
N SER A 100 -23.07 40.87 -6.33
CA SER A 100 -23.41 39.46 -6.21
C SER A 100 -22.34 38.63 -5.48
N CYS A 101 -22.76 37.55 -4.80
CA CYS A 101 -21.87 36.50 -4.28
C CYS A 101 -22.46 35.10 -4.52
N VAL A 102 -21.64 34.07 -4.37
CA VAL A 102 -22.08 32.67 -4.36
C VAL A 102 -21.78 32.06 -3.00
N VAL A 103 -22.81 31.50 -2.37
CA VAL A 103 -22.67 30.71 -1.15
C VAL A 103 -22.71 29.23 -1.52
N ALA A 104 -21.67 28.48 -1.20
CA ALA A 104 -21.68 27.02 -1.21
C ALA A 104 -22.09 26.52 0.17
N MET A 105 -23.07 25.62 0.23
CA MET A 105 -23.64 25.09 1.47
C MET A 105 -23.75 23.56 1.42
N PRO A 106 -23.70 22.84 2.55
CA PRO A 106 -23.83 21.40 2.55
C PRO A 106 -25.23 20.98 2.10
N LEU A 107 -25.32 19.86 1.37
CA LEU A 107 -26.57 19.21 1.00
C LEU A 107 -26.66 17.88 1.75
N LEU A 108 -27.24 17.91 2.93
CA LEU A 108 -27.39 16.76 3.82
C LEU A 108 -28.78 16.13 3.66
N ASP A 109 -28.84 14.83 3.43
CA ASP A 109 -30.11 14.16 3.12
C ASP A 109 -31.00 13.90 4.35
N GLY A 110 -30.44 13.94 5.55
CA GLY A 110 -31.13 13.67 6.82
C GLY A 110 -31.66 14.91 7.54
N THR A 111 -31.45 16.13 7.00
CA THR A 111 -31.94 17.37 7.63
C THR A 111 -32.17 18.49 6.61
N ASP A 112 -33.12 19.38 6.90
CA ASP A 112 -33.24 20.65 6.16
C ASP A 112 -32.37 21.69 6.87
N LEU A 113 -31.78 22.59 6.10
CA LEU A 113 -30.89 23.63 6.62
C LEU A 113 -31.53 25.00 6.52
N GLN A 114 -31.23 25.87 7.49
CA GLN A 114 -31.50 27.29 7.43
C GLN A 114 -30.17 28.01 7.18
N ILE A 115 -30.04 28.66 6.03
CA ILE A 115 -28.82 29.38 5.68
C ILE A 115 -28.93 30.79 6.22
N ARG A 116 -27.94 31.22 7.01
CA ARG A 116 -27.87 32.54 7.64
C ARG A 116 -26.58 33.25 7.22
N LEU A 117 -26.69 34.53 6.88
CA LEU A 117 -25.56 35.38 6.55
C LEU A 117 -25.43 36.49 7.59
N TYR A 118 -24.21 36.71 8.06
CA TYR A 118 -23.85 37.71 9.06
C TYR A 118 -22.85 38.72 8.46
N ASP A 119 -22.90 39.98 8.91
CA ASP A 119 -21.91 40.99 8.57
C ASP A 119 -20.78 40.98 9.61
N ARG A 120 -19.54 40.83 9.15
CA ARG A 120 -18.33 40.83 9.99
C ARG A 120 -18.14 42.14 10.76
N GLY A 121 -18.66 43.26 10.27
CA GLY A 121 -18.41 44.60 10.79
C GLY A 121 -19.38 45.11 11.87
N THR A 122 -20.18 44.26 12.51
CA THR A 122 -21.18 44.71 13.52
C THR A 122 -20.67 44.80 14.95
N GLU A 123 -19.39 44.51 15.22
CA GLU A 123 -18.75 44.91 16.47
C GLU A 123 -17.96 46.20 16.29
N GLN A 124 -18.30 47.19 17.12
CA GLN A 124 -17.73 48.53 17.29
C GLN A 124 -18.47 49.68 16.58
N GLU A 125 -19.54 50.14 17.23
CA GLU A 125 -19.62 51.54 17.66
C GLU A 125 -20.52 51.62 18.92
N GLY A 126 -19.90 51.52 20.11
CA GLY A 126 -20.46 51.97 21.38
C GLY A 126 -21.07 50.89 22.30
N GLY A 127 -20.38 50.58 23.41
CA GLY A 127 -21.00 49.94 24.58
C GLY A 127 -20.05 49.11 25.44
N THR A 128 -19.76 49.61 26.65
CA THR A 128 -19.08 48.90 27.74
C THR A 128 -19.78 47.58 28.11
N GLU A 129 -18.97 46.59 28.48
CA GLU A 129 -19.34 45.28 29.05
C GLU A 129 -20.59 45.31 29.95
N GLN A 130 -21.65 44.62 29.54
CA GLN A 130 -22.60 43.97 30.46
C GLN A 130 -23.16 42.67 29.85
N ASN A 131 -22.97 41.59 30.60
CA ASN A 131 -23.67 40.30 30.60
C ASN A 131 -24.75 40.03 29.52
N GLY A 132 -24.49 38.97 28.73
CA GLY A 132 -25.53 38.11 28.16
C GLY A 132 -25.83 38.31 26.68
N SER A 133 -25.33 37.40 25.84
CA SER A 133 -25.98 36.92 24.61
C SER A 133 -26.76 37.96 23.79
N THR A 134 -26.11 39.02 23.30
CA THR A 134 -26.65 39.76 22.15
C THR A 134 -26.33 39.00 20.88
N ALA A 135 -27.22 38.08 20.50
CA ALA A 135 -27.15 37.41 19.21
C ALA A 135 -27.28 38.47 18.10
N VAL A 136 -26.21 38.71 17.35
CA VAL A 136 -26.25 39.55 16.15
C VAL A 136 -27.27 38.93 15.19
N ALA A 137 -28.32 39.68 14.85
CA ALA A 137 -29.32 39.21 13.91
C ALA A 137 -28.65 38.96 12.54
N PRO A 138 -28.95 37.83 11.85
CA PRO A 138 -28.43 37.61 10.52
C PRO A 138 -28.88 38.76 9.63
N VAL A 139 -27.97 39.25 8.78
CA VAL A 139 -28.31 40.18 7.70
C VAL A 139 -29.40 39.52 6.88
N PHE A 140 -29.19 38.27 6.48
CA PHE A 140 -30.09 37.58 5.58
C PHE A 140 -30.24 36.10 5.95
N GLU A 141 -31.43 35.51 5.78
CA GLU A 141 -31.63 34.07 5.96
C GLU A 141 -32.66 33.44 5.02
N PHE A 142 -32.45 32.18 4.66
CA PHE A 142 -33.35 31.43 3.78
C PHE A 142 -33.30 29.92 4.02
N PRO A 143 -34.42 29.19 3.82
CA PRO A 143 -34.45 27.75 3.98
C PRO A 143 -33.82 27.03 2.77
N PHE A 144 -32.98 26.04 3.04
CA PHE A 144 -32.40 25.14 2.06
C PHE A 144 -32.83 23.69 2.33
N LYS A 145 -33.85 23.26 1.57
CA LYS A 145 -34.44 21.92 1.70
C LYS A 145 -33.80 20.95 0.70
N ALA A 146 -33.23 19.84 1.17
CA ALA A 146 -32.41 18.97 0.34
C ALA A 146 -33.16 18.38 -0.86
N LEU A 147 -34.30 17.72 -0.62
CA LEU A 147 -35.10 17.08 -1.68
C LEU A 147 -35.65 18.09 -2.69
N ALA A 148 -36.18 19.21 -2.21
CA ALA A 148 -36.72 20.26 -3.08
C ALA A 148 -35.62 20.86 -3.97
N SER A 149 -34.43 21.09 -3.41
CA SER A 149 -33.28 21.62 -4.15
C SER A 149 -32.78 20.63 -5.21
N LYS A 150 -32.73 19.32 -4.90
CA LYS A 150 -32.40 18.26 -5.89
C LYS A 150 -33.35 18.25 -7.08
N ILE A 151 -34.66 18.33 -6.83
CA ILE A 151 -35.68 18.36 -7.90
C ILE A 151 -35.55 19.65 -8.72
N LYS A 152 -35.46 20.81 -8.05
CA LYS A 152 -35.29 22.11 -8.70
C LYS A 152 -34.05 22.15 -9.58
N SER A 153 -32.92 21.63 -9.09
CA SER A 153 -31.68 21.61 -9.85
C SER A 153 -31.77 20.71 -11.08
N ARG A 154 -32.43 19.55 -11.01
CA ARG A 154 -32.70 18.69 -12.19
C ARG A 154 -33.47 19.40 -13.29
N LEU A 155 -34.44 20.23 -12.91
CA LEU A 155 -35.21 21.05 -13.83
C LEU A 155 -34.38 22.22 -14.37
N ALA A 156 -33.64 22.92 -13.51
CA ALA A 156 -32.75 24.01 -13.90
C ALA A 156 -31.68 23.58 -14.92
N TYR A 157 -31.15 22.34 -14.84
CA TYR A 157 -30.22 21.82 -15.86
C TYR A 157 -30.83 21.80 -17.27
N LYS A 158 -32.13 21.51 -17.35
CA LYS A 158 -32.83 21.41 -18.64
C LYS A 158 -33.25 22.76 -19.19
N PHE A 159 -33.62 23.68 -18.30
CA PHE A 159 -34.28 24.93 -18.68
C PHE A 159 -33.42 26.20 -18.49
N HIS A 160 -32.36 26.14 -17.69
CA HIS A 160 -31.44 27.25 -17.38
C HIS A 160 -29.96 26.79 -17.30
N PRO A 161 -29.41 26.20 -18.38
CA PRO A 161 -28.04 25.68 -18.39
C PRO A 161 -26.97 26.75 -18.13
N GLU A 162 -27.23 28.00 -18.51
CA GLU A 162 -26.37 29.15 -18.24
C GLU A 162 -26.16 29.40 -16.75
N LEU A 163 -27.24 29.47 -15.96
CA LEU A 163 -27.16 29.61 -14.50
C LEU A 163 -26.41 28.43 -13.87
N ALA A 164 -26.66 27.20 -14.37
CA ALA A 164 -25.94 26.01 -13.92
C ALA A 164 -24.42 26.13 -14.14
N SER A 165 -24.01 26.63 -15.30
CA SER A 165 -22.61 26.86 -15.63
C SER A 165 -21.99 28.01 -14.80
N GLU A 166 -22.79 29.01 -14.45
CA GLU A 166 -22.33 30.19 -13.72
C GLU A 166 -21.97 29.90 -12.26
N ILE A 167 -22.76 29.11 -11.52
CA ILE A 167 -22.62 28.98 -10.07
C ILE A 167 -22.30 27.58 -9.55
N ARG A 168 -22.47 26.52 -10.35
CA ARG A 168 -22.16 25.15 -9.92
C ARG A 168 -20.64 24.95 -9.84
N GLY A 169 -20.17 24.34 -8.75
CA GLY A 169 -18.75 24.07 -8.57
C GLY A 169 -17.92 25.35 -8.40
N PHE A 170 -18.53 26.46 -7.99
CA PHE A 170 -17.82 27.72 -7.80
C PHE A 170 -16.66 27.59 -6.80
N ASP A 171 -16.84 26.74 -5.79
CA ASP A 171 -15.83 26.36 -4.81
C ASP A 171 -14.63 25.61 -5.42
N GLN A 172 -14.80 25.00 -6.60
CA GLN A 172 -13.73 24.26 -7.30
C GLN A 172 -12.81 25.17 -8.13
N ARG A 173 -13.12 26.47 -8.24
CA ARG A 173 -12.28 27.44 -8.97
C ARG A 173 -10.97 27.78 -8.26
N ARG A 174 -10.74 27.24 -7.05
CA ARG A 174 -9.48 27.34 -6.28
C ARG A 174 -8.95 28.77 -6.16
N LEU A 175 -9.82 29.70 -5.79
CA LEU A 175 -9.46 31.10 -5.56
C LEU A 175 -8.43 31.18 -4.41
N ALA A 176 -7.32 31.88 -4.64
CA ALA A 176 -6.19 31.99 -3.71
C ALA A 176 -6.54 32.55 -2.31
N VAL A 177 -7.74 33.11 -2.14
CA VAL A 177 -8.19 33.83 -0.94
C VAL A 177 -9.14 33.04 -0.03
N SER A 178 -9.54 31.83 -0.43
CA SER A 178 -10.52 31.01 0.31
C SER A 178 -9.93 29.65 0.71
N PRO A 179 -10.27 29.12 1.91
CA PRO A 179 -9.90 27.76 2.27
C PRO A 179 -10.63 26.79 1.36
N TYR A 180 -10.07 25.62 1.14
CA TYR A 180 -10.79 24.56 0.45
C TYR A 180 -10.41 23.18 0.98
N LEU A 181 -11.38 22.27 0.88
CA LEU A 181 -11.35 20.96 1.49
C LEU A 181 -11.83 19.92 0.48
N TYR A 182 -11.12 18.81 0.38
CA TYR A 182 -11.51 17.69 -0.46
C TYR A 182 -11.03 16.35 0.09
N VAL A 183 -11.79 15.29 -0.18
CA VAL A 183 -11.50 13.94 0.29
C VAL A 183 -10.54 13.28 -0.70
N THR A 184 -9.45 12.72 -0.19
CA THR A 184 -8.41 12.07 -1.00
C THR A 184 -8.63 10.57 -1.11
N GLY A 185 -9.20 9.94 -0.08
CA GLY A 185 -9.53 8.52 -0.11
C GLY A 185 -10.27 8.04 1.13
N ILE A 186 -10.88 6.86 1.01
CA ILE A 186 -11.47 6.13 2.14
C ILE A 186 -10.90 4.73 2.13
N PHE A 187 -10.19 4.38 3.21
CA PHE A 187 -9.40 3.18 3.33
C PHE A 187 -10.02 2.27 4.40
N PRO A 188 -10.40 1.03 4.07
CA PRO A 188 -10.77 0.05 5.09
C PRO A 188 -9.60 -0.17 6.05
N VAL A 189 -9.87 -0.12 7.36
CA VAL A 189 -8.87 -0.42 8.40
C VAL A 189 -9.25 -1.68 9.18
N SER A 190 -10.55 -2.02 9.18
CA SER A 190 -11.10 -3.25 9.72
C SER A 190 -12.44 -3.56 9.03
N PRO A 191 -13.09 -4.70 9.30
CA PRO A 191 -14.43 -4.98 8.75
C PRO A 191 -15.50 -3.94 9.10
N SER A 192 -15.34 -3.21 10.21
CA SER A 192 -16.32 -2.26 10.74
C SER A 192 -15.90 -0.78 10.68
N GLU A 193 -14.63 -0.48 10.39
CA GLU A 193 -14.09 0.88 10.42
C GLU A 193 -13.34 1.26 9.14
N VAL A 194 -13.35 2.55 8.83
CA VAL A 194 -12.59 3.15 7.72
C VAL A 194 -11.78 4.35 8.21
N SER A 195 -10.65 4.60 7.54
CA SER A 195 -9.93 5.86 7.59
C SER A 195 -10.39 6.73 6.43
N VAL A 196 -10.93 7.91 6.72
CA VAL A 196 -11.26 8.92 5.72
C VAL A 196 -10.13 9.93 5.68
N ARG A 197 -9.35 9.93 4.58
CA ARG A 197 -8.31 10.93 4.34
C ARG A 197 -8.86 12.10 3.54
N PHE A 198 -8.48 13.30 3.93
CA PHE A 198 -8.90 14.53 3.26
C PHE A 198 -7.85 15.62 3.40
N THR A 199 -7.77 16.46 2.39
CA THR A 199 -6.82 17.57 2.32
C THR A 199 -7.52 18.88 2.61
N VAL A 200 -6.97 19.62 3.55
CA VAL A 200 -7.36 20.97 3.95
C VAL A 200 -6.30 21.94 3.43
N ARG A 201 -6.72 22.96 2.66
CA ARG A 201 -5.84 24.08 2.32
C ARG A 201 -6.37 25.41 2.86
N PHE A 202 -5.51 26.19 3.52
CA PHE A 202 -5.82 27.52 4.03
C PHE A 202 -4.79 28.56 3.52
N PRO A 203 -5.22 29.78 3.15
CA PRO A 203 -4.28 30.86 2.86
C PRO A 203 -3.45 31.20 4.11
N LYS A 204 -2.13 31.34 3.98
CA LYS A 204 -1.31 31.88 5.07
C LYS A 204 -1.63 33.38 5.22
N ARG A 205 -2.33 33.76 6.28
CA ARG A 205 -2.51 35.16 6.68
C ARG A 205 -1.51 35.46 7.81
N ASP A 206 -1.29 36.73 8.16
CA ASP A 206 -0.45 37.16 9.31
C ASP A 206 -0.92 36.63 10.69
N MET A 207 -1.90 35.71 10.72
CA MET A 207 -2.29 34.99 11.91
C MET A 207 -1.21 33.97 12.26
N ALA A 208 -0.74 34.02 13.52
CA ALA A 208 0.06 32.94 14.09
C ALA A 208 -0.65 31.61 13.82
N ASN A 209 0.11 30.57 13.42
CA ASN A 209 -0.30 29.19 13.11
C ASN A 209 -1.50 28.68 13.93
N GLY A 210 -2.72 29.15 13.64
CA GLY A 210 -3.89 28.87 14.45
C GLY A 210 -4.34 27.44 14.21
N ASP A 211 -4.69 26.73 15.27
CA ASP A 211 -5.19 25.36 15.20
C ASP A 211 -6.42 25.30 14.28
N ILE A 212 -6.37 24.42 13.28
CA ILE A 212 -7.51 24.14 12.41
C ILE A 212 -8.39 23.13 13.15
N ALA A 213 -9.57 23.56 13.56
CA ALA A 213 -10.57 22.67 14.13
C ALA A 213 -11.24 21.86 13.03
N ILE A 214 -11.32 20.55 13.21
CA ILE A 214 -11.99 19.62 12.30
C ILE A 214 -13.23 19.06 13.00
N ARG A 215 -14.37 19.06 12.29
CA ARG A 215 -15.60 18.37 12.69
C ARG A 215 -16.06 17.42 11.61
N VAL A 216 -16.49 16.24 12.00
CA VAL A 216 -17.12 15.26 11.10
C VAL A 216 -18.57 15.10 11.52
N LEU A 217 -19.49 15.22 10.57
CA LEU A 217 -20.92 15.21 10.80
C LEU A 217 -21.59 14.15 9.92
N ASP A 218 -22.69 13.57 10.39
CA ASP A 218 -23.51 12.65 9.61
C ASP A 218 -24.52 13.37 8.69
N ALA A 219 -25.39 12.60 8.02
CA ALA A 219 -26.44 13.12 7.15
C ALA A 219 -27.49 14.01 7.86
N SER A 220 -27.57 13.98 9.18
CA SER A 220 -28.46 14.80 10.00
C SER A 220 -27.74 15.99 10.65
N ALA A 221 -26.49 16.27 10.24
CA ALA A 221 -25.60 17.25 10.86
C ALA A 221 -25.26 16.94 12.32
N THR A 222 -25.35 15.67 12.73
CA THR A 222 -24.94 15.24 14.07
C THR A 222 -23.45 14.96 14.08
N PRO A 223 -22.68 15.47 15.05
CA PRO A 223 -21.27 15.14 15.19
C PRO A 223 -21.03 13.64 15.33
N ILE A 224 -20.09 13.14 14.53
CA ILE A 224 -19.50 11.82 14.67
C ILE A 224 -18.25 11.98 15.52
N ASP A 225 -18.14 11.18 16.58
CA ASP A 225 -16.94 11.15 17.40
C ASP A 225 -15.78 10.60 16.57
N ALA A 226 -14.84 11.48 16.21
CA ALA A 226 -13.72 11.17 15.35
C ALA A 226 -12.56 12.10 15.70
N THR A 227 -11.42 11.52 16.06
CA THR A 227 -10.21 12.30 16.35
C THR A 227 -9.44 12.56 15.05
N PRO A 228 -9.23 13.82 14.64
CA PRO A 228 -8.42 14.15 13.47
C PRO A 228 -6.95 13.85 13.74
N MET A 229 -6.32 13.17 12.80
CA MET A 229 -4.88 12.89 12.78
C MET A 229 -4.26 13.62 11.60
N ILE A 230 -3.13 14.29 11.80
CA ILE A 230 -2.35 14.87 10.71
C ILE A 230 -1.48 13.77 10.11
N ILE A 231 -1.59 13.58 8.80
CA ILE A 231 -0.80 12.63 8.01
C ILE A 231 0.34 13.36 7.29
N GLU A 232 0.05 14.52 6.70
CA GLU A 232 1.05 15.41 6.08
C GLU A 232 0.76 16.86 6.48
N ASP A 233 1.80 17.65 6.74
CA ASP A 233 1.72 19.10 7.00
C ASP A 233 2.77 19.81 6.15
N THR A 234 2.32 20.58 5.14
CA THR A 234 3.21 21.16 4.14
C THR A 234 2.78 22.57 3.73
N ASP A 235 3.76 23.35 3.29
CA ASP A 235 3.53 24.63 2.64
C ASP A 235 3.50 24.45 1.12
N VAL A 236 2.46 25.00 0.48
CA VAL A 236 2.31 24.97 -0.98
C VAL A 236 2.03 26.37 -1.50
N PHE A 237 2.25 26.57 -2.80
CA PHE A 237 1.96 27.83 -3.49
C PHE A 237 0.86 27.64 -4.53
N THR A 238 0.00 28.65 -4.69
CA THR A 238 -1.02 28.64 -5.75
C THR A 238 -0.35 28.69 -7.13
N ARG A 239 -0.73 27.80 -8.06
CA ARG A 239 -0.27 27.85 -9.45
C ARG A 239 -0.82 29.09 -10.16
N GLY A 240 0.05 29.95 -10.71
CA GLY A 240 -0.31 31.16 -11.46
C GLY A 240 0.39 32.42 -10.95
N ASP A 241 -0.02 33.59 -11.45
CA ASP A 241 0.66 34.89 -11.24
C ASP A 241 0.73 35.39 -9.78
N PHE A 242 -0.03 34.80 -8.85
CA PHE A 242 -0.11 35.26 -7.45
C PHE A 242 0.88 34.58 -6.52
N ASN A 243 1.28 33.33 -6.85
CA ASN A 243 2.18 32.50 -6.05
C ASN A 243 2.00 32.67 -4.53
N ALA A 244 0.73 32.69 -4.08
CA ALA A 244 0.40 32.99 -2.70
C ALA A 244 0.66 31.74 -1.84
N PRO A 245 1.30 31.88 -0.67
CA PRO A 245 1.55 30.76 0.21
C PRO A 245 0.25 30.26 0.84
N MET A 246 0.06 28.95 0.79
CA MET A 246 -1.03 28.23 1.44
C MET A 246 -0.46 27.16 2.36
N TRP A 247 -1.12 26.94 3.49
CA TRP A 247 -0.98 25.71 4.26
C TRP A 247 -1.77 24.61 3.58
N GLU A 248 -1.14 23.46 3.33
CA GLU A 248 -1.78 22.21 2.91
C GLU A 248 -1.52 21.14 3.96
N ARG A 249 -2.60 20.63 4.55
CA ARG A 249 -2.57 19.51 5.49
C ARG A 249 -3.41 18.37 4.98
N VAL A 250 -2.88 17.16 5.07
CA VAL A 250 -3.64 15.93 4.88
C VAL A 250 -4.02 15.43 6.27
N TYR A 251 -5.33 15.35 6.52
CA TYR A 251 -5.87 14.76 7.72
C TYR A 251 -6.44 13.38 7.43
N ALA A 252 -6.48 12.55 8.47
CA ALA A 252 -7.26 11.32 8.51
C ALA A 252 -8.18 11.34 9.74
N VAL A 253 -9.37 10.76 9.58
CA VAL A 253 -10.27 10.45 10.68
C VAL A 253 -10.69 8.99 10.58
N ARG A 254 -10.63 8.26 11.69
CA ARG A 254 -11.22 6.93 11.78
C ARG A 254 -12.67 7.05 12.21
N ILE A 255 -13.54 6.37 11.47
CA ILE A 255 -14.98 6.35 11.74
C ILE A 255 -15.53 4.94 11.48
N PRO A 256 -16.68 4.59 12.08
CA PRO A 256 -17.44 3.42 11.68
C PRO A 256 -17.82 3.48 10.20
N LYS A 257 -17.92 2.32 9.54
CA LYS A 257 -18.27 2.22 8.12
C LYS A 257 -19.67 2.78 7.79
N ASP A 258 -20.56 2.80 8.77
CA ASP A 258 -21.85 3.48 8.71
C ASP A 258 -21.89 4.56 9.80
N PRO A 259 -22.22 5.83 9.49
CA PRO A 259 -22.93 6.30 8.29
C PRO A 259 -22.02 6.54 7.06
N ARG A 260 -22.58 6.36 5.85
CA ARG A 260 -21.89 6.55 4.56
C ARG A 260 -22.05 7.96 3.96
N THR A 261 -22.80 8.83 4.61
CA THR A 261 -22.92 10.24 4.22
C THR A 261 -22.29 11.07 5.31
N LEU A 262 -21.29 11.87 4.93
CA LEU A 262 -20.45 12.65 5.83
C LEU A 262 -20.40 14.10 5.38
N CYS A 263 -20.30 15.02 6.33
CA CYS A 263 -19.90 16.39 6.11
C CYS A 263 -18.68 16.67 6.99
N ILE A 264 -17.55 16.99 6.37
CA ILE A 264 -16.31 17.33 7.07
C ILE A 264 -16.16 18.83 6.97
N GLU A 265 -16.03 19.47 8.13
CA GLU A 265 -15.85 20.91 8.29
C GLU A 265 -14.44 21.18 8.84
N ALA A 266 -13.77 22.19 8.27
CA ALA A 266 -12.51 22.71 8.76
C ALA A 266 -12.64 24.22 9.02
N THR A 267 -12.35 24.65 10.24
CA THR A 267 -12.46 26.05 10.67
C THR A 267 -11.20 26.52 11.37
N GLN A 268 -10.88 27.80 11.21
CA GLN A 268 -9.85 28.51 11.93
C GLN A 268 -10.50 29.72 12.64
N ASP A 269 -10.16 29.93 13.91
CA ASP A 269 -10.62 31.08 14.66
C ASP A 269 -9.93 32.35 14.12
N GLY A 270 -10.73 33.28 13.60
CA GLY A 270 -10.24 34.55 13.06
C GLY A 270 -11.12 35.70 13.52
N HIS A 271 -10.61 36.53 14.44
CA HIS A 271 -11.18 37.84 14.80
C HIS A 271 -12.73 37.88 14.94
N GLY A 272 -13.28 37.00 15.79
CA GLY A 272 -14.70 37.04 16.17
C GLY A 272 -15.68 36.36 15.21
N HIS A 273 -15.23 35.81 14.05
CA HIS A 273 -16.09 35.05 13.14
C HIS A 273 -15.41 33.78 12.61
N PRO A 274 -16.12 32.65 12.47
CA PRO A 274 -15.51 31.41 12.00
C PRO A 274 -15.10 31.53 10.52
N TYR A 275 -13.82 31.34 10.23
CA TYR A 275 -13.28 31.27 8.86
C TYR A 275 -13.01 29.80 8.52
N GLY A 276 -13.71 29.26 7.53
CA GLY A 276 -13.60 27.84 7.24
C GLY A 276 -14.29 27.43 5.95
N ASN A 277 -14.30 26.12 5.71
CA ASN A 277 -15.00 25.51 4.59
C ASN A 277 -15.37 24.06 4.94
N PHE A 278 -16.16 23.43 4.06
CA PHE A 278 -16.60 22.06 4.25
C PHE A 278 -16.49 21.24 2.95
N THR A 279 -16.55 19.92 3.10
CA THR A 279 -16.78 18.98 2.01
C THR A 279 -17.79 17.91 2.44
N CYS A 280 -18.55 17.41 1.48
CA CYS A 280 -19.53 16.36 1.71
C CYS A 280 -19.13 15.10 0.96
N ILE A 281 -19.40 13.95 1.56
CA ILE A 281 -19.34 12.64 0.93
C ILE A 281 -20.76 12.09 0.99
N LEU A 282 -21.34 11.74 -0.15
CA LEU A 282 -22.62 11.03 -0.19
C LEU A 282 -22.38 9.52 -0.25
N ALA A 283 -23.34 8.72 0.20
CA ALA A 283 -23.22 7.26 0.23
C ALA A 283 -22.65 6.61 -1.06
N PRO A 284 -23.08 6.98 -2.29
CA PRO A 284 -22.48 6.42 -3.50
C PRO A 284 -21.00 6.80 -3.72
N MET A 285 -20.60 7.99 -3.28
CA MET A 285 -19.20 8.44 -3.33
C MET A 285 -18.36 7.73 -2.28
N PHE A 286 -18.89 7.55 -1.07
CA PHE A 286 -18.26 6.77 0.00
C PHE A 286 -17.96 5.35 -0.48
N GLU A 287 -18.97 4.67 -1.05
CA GLU A 287 -18.77 3.34 -1.63
C GLU A 287 -17.82 3.37 -2.83
N GLY A 288 -17.85 4.40 -3.65
CA GLY A 288 -16.90 4.59 -4.74
C GLY A 288 -15.45 4.62 -4.25
N PHE A 289 -15.16 5.35 -3.17
CA PHE A 289 -13.82 5.37 -2.56
C PHE A 289 -13.46 4.02 -1.94
N VAL A 290 -14.33 3.44 -1.11
CA VAL A 290 -14.07 2.14 -0.47
C VAL A 290 -13.84 1.04 -1.51
N ASN A 291 -14.72 0.94 -2.52
CA ASN A 291 -14.57 -0.05 -3.59
C ASN A 291 -13.35 0.28 -4.47
N GLY A 292 -13.01 1.55 -4.66
CA GLY A 292 -11.80 1.99 -5.34
C GLY A 292 -10.55 1.45 -4.64
N THR A 293 -10.44 1.64 -3.33
CA THR A 293 -9.33 1.14 -2.51
C THR A 293 -9.28 -0.39 -2.50
N LEU A 294 -10.42 -1.07 -2.26
CA LEU A 294 -10.49 -2.54 -2.27
C LEU A 294 -10.12 -3.12 -3.64
N ASN A 295 -10.58 -2.52 -4.74
CA ASN A 295 -10.15 -2.93 -6.08
C ASN A 295 -8.69 -2.56 -6.36
N GLY A 296 -8.20 -1.46 -5.78
CA GLY A 296 -6.81 -1.00 -5.86
C GLY A 296 -5.82 -2.00 -5.27
N THR A 297 -6.18 -2.56 -4.11
CA THR A 297 -5.36 -3.45 -3.29
C THR A 297 -5.66 -4.93 -3.47
N ARG A 298 -6.72 -5.30 -4.22
CA ARG A 298 -7.04 -6.70 -4.53
C ARG A 298 -5.89 -7.34 -5.31
N ASN A 299 -5.27 -8.34 -4.70
CA ASN A 299 -4.24 -9.17 -5.32
C ASN A 299 -4.84 -10.31 -6.18
N ALA A 300 -3.96 -11.01 -6.91
CA ALA A 300 -4.32 -12.07 -7.84
C ALA A 300 -5.09 -13.24 -7.21
N TYR A 301 -4.88 -13.54 -5.93
CA TYR A 301 -5.53 -14.67 -5.25
C TYR A 301 -7.06 -14.52 -5.23
N HIS A 302 -7.55 -13.28 -5.22
CA HIS A 302 -8.97 -12.94 -5.18
C HIS A 302 -9.51 -12.41 -6.51
N GLU A 303 -8.78 -12.57 -7.63
CA GLU A 303 -9.14 -11.96 -8.90
C GLU A 303 -10.23 -12.78 -9.63
N PRO A 304 -11.47 -12.25 -9.78
CA PRO A 304 -12.58 -13.04 -10.31
C PRO A 304 -12.43 -13.40 -11.79
N SER A 305 -11.59 -12.68 -12.52
CA SER A 305 -11.38 -12.89 -13.95
C SER A 305 -10.24 -13.88 -14.26
N TYR A 306 -9.63 -14.49 -13.22
CA TYR A 306 -8.60 -15.50 -13.36
C TYR A 306 -8.97 -16.67 -14.29
N PRO A 307 -10.15 -17.33 -14.19
CA PRO A 307 -10.46 -18.49 -15.05
C PRO A 307 -10.40 -18.12 -16.54
N SER A 308 -10.95 -16.95 -16.90
CA SER A 308 -10.90 -16.45 -18.27
C SER A 308 -9.49 -16.00 -18.69
N TRP A 309 -8.69 -15.51 -17.75
CA TRP A 309 -7.29 -15.15 -18.00
C TRP A 309 -6.44 -16.40 -18.30
N PHE A 310 -6.61 -17.47 -17.52
CA PHE A 310 -5.88 -18.72 -17.66
C PHE A 310 -6.23 -19.43 -18.97
N GLU A 311 -7.52 -19.56 -19.29
CA GLU A 311 -7.98 -20.21 -20.53
C GLU A 311 -7.44 -19.54 -21.81
N ARG A 312 -7.13 -18.24 -21.78
CA ARG A 312 -6.50 -17.54 -22.92
C ARG A 312 -5.00 -17.78 -23.06
N ARG A 313 -4.34 -18.29 -22.02
CA ARG A 313 -2.89 -18.40 -21.92
C ARG A 313 -2.38 -19.84 -21.84
N ARG A 314 -3.24 -20.77 -21.44
CA ARG A 314 -2.90 -22.20 -21.44
C ARG A 314 -2.62 -22.69 -22.86
N ALA A 315 -1.74 -23.68 -22.98
CA ALA A 315 -1.32 -24.21 -24.27
C ALA A 315 -2.49 -24.87 -25.02
N ASN A 316 -2.75 -24.42 -26.25
CA ASN A 316 -3.74 -25.05 -27.13
C ASN A 316 -3.08 -26.13 -28.02
N VAL A 317 -3.89 -26.85 -28.80
CA VAL A 317 -3.42 -27.96 -29.65
C VAL A 317 -2.33 -27.54 -30.64
N ASN A 318 -2.38 -26.31 -31.18
CA ASN A 318 -1.36 -25.80 -32.09
C ASN A 318 -0.06 -25.49 -31.35
N ASP A 319 -0.14 -24.94 -30.14
CA ASP A 319 1.03 -24.69 -29.30
C ASP A 319 1.74 -26.01 -28.99
N LEU A 320 0.99 -27.04 -28.57
CA LEU A 320 1.53 -28.38 -28.30
C LEU A 320 2.17 -29.03 -29.53
N ALA A 321 1.64 -28.78 -30.73
CA ALA A 321 2.26 -29.24 -31.97
C ALA A 321 3.58 -28.51 -32.25
N ALA A 322 3.60 -27.18 -32.10
CA ALA A 322 4.80 -26.36 -32.27
C ALA A 322 5.90 -26.72 -31.25
N GLN A 323 5.52 -27.00 -30.00
CA GLN A 323 6.43 -27.48 -28.95
C GLN A 323 7.12 -28.79 -29.36
N ARG A 324 6.35 -29.78 -29.85
CA ARG A 324 6.90 -31.05 -30.34
C ARG A 324 7.86 -30.89 -31.51
N ASP A 325 7.62 -29.91 -32.38
CA ASP A 325 8.54 -29.58 -33.46
C ASP A 325 9.80 -28.86 -32.96
N ALA A 326 9.68 -27.94 -32.01
CA ALA A 326 10.80 -27.24 -31.39
C ALA A 326 11.75 -28.20 -30.64
N ILE A 327 11.20 -29.17 -29.90
CA ILE A 327 11.98 -30.20 -29.18
C ILE A 327 12.97 -30.92 -30.11
N LYS A 328 12.61 -31.17 -31.37
CA LYS A 328 13.49 -31.87 -32.34
C LYS A 328 14.81 -31.13 -32.59
N ALA A 329 14.83 -29.81 -32.36
CA ALA A 329 16.02 -28.98 -32.51
C ALA A 329 16.82 -28.81 -31.21
N TRP A 330 16.30 -29.26 -30.07
CA TRP A 330 17.00 -29.14 -28.78
C TRP A 330 18.18 -30.12 -28.71
N GLU A 331 19.35 -29.60 -28.39
CA GLU A 331 20.55 -30.40 -28.15
C GLU A 331 20.46 -31.16 -26.82
N TYR A 332 19.85 -30.54 -25.80
CA TYR A 332 19.72 -31.12 -24.46
C TYR A 332 18.29 -31.55 -24.20
N GLN A 333 18.06 -32.86 -24.12
CA GLN A 333 16.76 -33.47 -23.90
C GLN A 333 16.85 -34.48 -22.75
N PRO A 334 17.01 -34.01 -21.50
CA PRO A 334 17.18 -34.89 -20.34
C PRO A 334 15.95 -35.77 -20.12
N LYS A 335 16.15 -37.00 -19.64
CA LYS A 335 15.03 -37.84 -19.25
C LYS A 335 14.45 -37.35 -17.93
N ILE A 336 13.13 -37.21 -17.83
CA ILE A 336 12.45 -36.86 -16.57
C ILE A 336 11.82 -38.12 -15.96
N SER A 337 12.05 -38.36 -14.67
CA SER A 337 11.26 -39.33 -13.90
C SER A 337 10.17 -38.60 -13.12
N VAL A 338 8.92 -38.80 -13.51
CA VAL A 338 7.77 -38.29 -12.76
C VAL A 338 7.41 -39.34 -11.70
N VAL A 339 7.47 -38.98 -10.42
CA VAL A 339 7.17 -39.86 -9.29
C VAL A 339 5.79 -39.51 -8.73
N SER A 340 4.95 -40.53 -8.53
CA SER A 340 3.66 -40.39 -7.86
C SER A 340 3.42 -41.57 -6.92
N VAL A 341 2.99 -41.30 -5.69
CA VAL A 341 2.68 -42.32 -4.67
C VAL A 341 1.17 -42.57 -4.67
N LEU A 342 0.73 -43.80 -4.84
CA LEU A 342 -0.70 -44.16 -4.88
C LEU A 342 -1.16 -44.72 -3.53
N PHE A 343 -1.98 -43.96 -2.81
CA PHE A 343 -2.59 -44.39 -1.54
C PHE A 343 -4.11 -44.16 -1.53
N ASN A 344 -4.88 -45.25 -1.58
CA ASN A 344 -6.35 -45.23 -1.65
C ASN A 344 -6.88 -44.28 -2.74
N THR A 345 -6.16 -44.17 -3.86
CA THR A 345 -6.44 -43.19 -4.91
C THR A 345 -7.80 -43.47 -5.57
N PRO A 346 -8.71 -42.49 -5.63
CA PRO A 346 -9.95 -42.64 -6.37
C PRO A 346 -9.71 -42.86 -7.87
N ALA A 347 -10.43 -43.81 -8.46
CA ALA A 347 -10.29 -44.20 -9.86
C ALA A 347 -10.35 -43.03 -10.86
N ALA A 348 -11.27 -42.08 -10.64
CA ALA A 348 -11.42 -40.92 -11.50
C ALA A 348 -10.19 -40.00 -11.44
N TYR A 349 -9.59 -39.85 -10.26
CA TYR A 349 -8.43 -38.99 -10.07
C TYR A 349 -7.17 -39.64 -10.65
N LEU A 350 -6.98 -40.95 -10.42
CA LEU A 350 -5.90 -41.70 -11.07
C LEU A 350 -5.96 -41.59 -12.59
N THR A 351 -7.15 -41.75 -13.17
CA THR A 351 -7.36 -41.63 -14.63
C THR A 351 -6.96 -40.23 -15.12
N ALA A 352 -7.43 -39.18 -14.45
CA ALA A 352 -7.11 -37.80 -14.83
C ALA A 352 -5.60 -37.48 -14.69
N MET A 353 -4.96 -37.94 -13.61
CA MET A 353 -3.52 -37.77 -13.41
C MET A 353 -2.74 -38.49 -14.51
N LEU A 354 -3.06 -39.75 -14.80
CA LEU A 354 -2.44 -40.54 -15.89
C LEU A 354 -2.59 -39.85 -17.25
N ASP A 355 -3.80 -39.39 -17.58
CA ASP A 355 -4.05 -38.66 -18.84
C ASP A 355 -3.20 -37.39 -18.93
N SER A 356 -3.08 -36.63 -17.84
CA SER A 356 -2.30 -35.39 -17.81
C SER A 356 -0.80 -35.61 -17.99
N VAL A 357 -0.24 -36.66 -17.38
CA VAL A 357 1.19 -37.00 -17.50
C VAL A 357 1.50 -37.63 -18.86
N LEU A 358 0.63 -38.52 -19.37
CA LEU A 358 0.86 -39.17 -20.66
C LEU A 358 0.65 -38.22 -21.85
N GLY A 359 -0.18 -37.20 -21.67
CA GLY A 359 -0.50 -36.16 -22.66
C GLY A 359 0.57 -35.10 -22.88
N GLN A 360 1.67 -35.13 -22.12
CA GLN A 360 2.74 -34.12 -22.20
C GLN A 360 3.33 -33.98 -23.61
N SER A 361 3.59 -32.74 -24.03
CA SER A 361 4.23 -32.46 -25.33
C SER A 361 5.70 -32.91 -25.37
N TYR A 362 6.39 -32.88 -24.22
CA TYR A 362 7.73 -33.45 -24.06
C TYR A 362 7.64 -34.95 -23.75
N ALA A 363 8.15 -35.79 -24.64
CA ALA A 363 7.94 -37.24 -24.59
C ALA A 363 9.05 -38.04 -23.88
N ASN A 364 10.21 -37.44 -23.59
CA ASN A 364 11.35 -38.13 -22.96
C ASN A 364 11.20 -38.17 -21.43
N PHE A 365 10.23 -38.93 -20.94
CA PHE A 365 10.02 -39.14 -19.52
C PHE A 365 9.66 -40.60 -19.22
N GLU A 366 9.74 -40.96 -17.94
CA GLU A 366 9.08 -42.13 -17.37
C GLU A 366 8.17 -41.70 -16.21
N LEU A 367 7.10 -42.45 -15.97
CA LEU A 367 6.21 -42.29 -14.84
C LEU A 367 6.41 -43.46 -13.87
N VAL A 368 6.92 -43.15 -12.68
CA VAL A 368 7.16 -44.10 -11.59
C VAL A 368 6.01 -44.02 -10.60
N LEU A 369 5.13 -45.02 -10.63
CA LEU A 369 4.00 -45.15 -9.73
C LEU A 369 4.37 -46.04 -8.56
N VAL A 370 4.41 -45.49 -7.35
CA VAL A 370 4.65 -46.28 -6.12
C VAL A 370 3.29 -46.66 -5.53
N ASN A 371 2.85 -47.89 -5.80
CA ASN A 371 1.59 -48.38 -5.28
C ASN A 371 1.77 -48.93 -3.86
N VAL A 372 1.16 -48.22 -2.89
CA VAL A 372 1.14 -48.61 -1.48
C VAL A 372 -0.25 -48.99 -0.98
N SER A 373 -1.25 -49.01 -1.86
CA SER A 373 -2.62 -49.35 -1.50
C SER A 373 -2.86 -50.86 -1.39
N GLY A 374 -1.88 -51.68 -1.80
CA GLY A 374 -2.06 -53.11 -2.05
C GLY A 374 -2.88 -53.37 -3.31
N ARG A 375 -3.22 -54.65 -3.56
CA ARG A 375 -4.02 -55.03 -4.73
C ARG A 375 -5.43 -54.46 -4.64
N ASN A 376 -5.82 -53.72 -5.66
CA ASN A 376 -7.17 -53.18 -5.80
C ASN A 376 -7.63 -53.42 -7.24
N ALA A 377 -8.62 -54.30 -7.42
CA ALA A 377 -9.07 -54.72 -8.74
C ALA A 377 -9.47 -53.55 -9.67
N GLN A 378 -9.96 -52.43 -9.12
CA GLN A 378 -10.31 -51.26 -9.91
C GLN A 378 -9.08 -50.47 -10.37
N ILE A 379 -8.10 -50.30 -9.47
CA ILE A 379 -6.83 -49.62 -9.78
C ILE A 379 -5.98 -50.48 -10.70
N ASP A 380 -5.87 -51.78 -10.41
CA ASP A 380 -5.20 -52.77 -11.25
C ASP A 380 -5.77 -52.74 -12.68
N ALA A 381 -7.11 -52.72 -12.82
CA ALA A 381 -7.77 -52.64 -14.13
C ALA A 381 -7.52 -51.32 -14.87
N ILE A 382 -7.32 -50.21 -14.16
CA ILE A 382 -6.93 -48.92 -14.76
C ILE A 382 -5.48 -49.00 -15.23
N LEU A 383 -4.57 -49.42 -14.36
CA LEU A 383 -3.15 -49.55 -14.68
C LEU A 383 -2.91 -50.53 -15.85
N ASP A 384 -3.69 -51.63 -15.92
CA ASP A 384 -3.68 -52.57 -17.05
C ASP A 384 -4.19 -51.96 -18.37
N ARG A 385 -5.04 -50.94 -18.32
CA ARG A 385 -5.54 -50.23 -19.51
C ARG A 385 -4.49 -49.26 -20.06
N TYR A 386 -3.74 -48.60 -19.17
CA TYR A 386 -2.72 -47.60 -19.51
C TYR A 386 -1.35 -48.23 -19.84
N ARG A 387 -1.29 -49.42 -20.47
CA ARG A 387 -0.05 -50.12 -20.84
C ARG A 387 0.84 -49.31 -21.80
N ASP A 388 1.55 -48.34 -21.24
CA ASP A 388 2.50 -47.45 -21.89
C ASP A 388 3.91 -47.82 -21.40
N PRO A 389 4.90 -47.98 -22.30
CA PRO A 389 6.26 -48.39 -21.92
C PRO A 389 6.97 -47.39 -21.00
N ARG A 390 6.46 -46.16 -20.88
CA ARG A 390 6.98 -45.13 -19.97
C ARG A 390 6.52 -45.33 -18.53
N ILE A 391 5.48 -46.14 -18.27
CA ILE A 391 4.95 -46.35 -16.92
C ILE A 391 5.68 -47.51 -16.23
N ARG A 392 6.13 -47.28 -15.00
CA ARG A 392 6.77 -48.26 -14.13
C ARG A 392 6.05 -48.29 -12.80
N ILE A 393 5.51 -49.44 -12.42
CA ILE A 393 4.76 -49.62 -11.18
C ILE A 393 5.64 -50.35 -10.17
N MET A 394 5.92 -49.68 -9.05
CA MET A 394 6.65 -50.22 -7.92
C MET A 394 5.65 -50.57 -6.81
N GLU A 395 5.52 -51.85 -6.51
CA GLU A 395 4.73 -52.31 -5.37
C GLU A 395 5.56 -52.16 -4.09
N ALA A 396 5.01 -51.46 -3.10
CA ALA A 396 5.68 -51.22 -1.83
C ALA A 396 4.70 -51.36 -0.65
N GLU A 397 5.23 -51.69 0.53
CA GLU A 397 4.47 -51.64 1.77
C GLU A 397 4.16 -50.18 2.13
N ASN A 398 2.92 -49.89 2.55
CA ASN A 398 2.56 -48.56 3.01
C ASN A 398 3.24 -48.24 4.35
N LYS A 399 4.27 -47.40 4.31
CA LYS A 399 4.94 -46.88 5.50
C LYS A 399 4.42 -45.48 5.82
N ASN A 400 5.12 -44.47 5.33
CA ASN A 400 4.76 -43.06 5.43
C ASN A 400 5.10 -42.38 4.10
N ILE A 401 4.58 -41.17 3.89
CA ILE A 401 4.74 -40.48 2.62
C ILE A 401 6.21 -40.22 2.25
N ALA A 402 7.10 -39.98 3.21
CA ALA A 402 8.53 -39.78 2.93
C ALA A 402 9.18 -41.07 2.40
N ASP A 403 9.01 -42.18 3.11
CA ASP A 403 9.54 -43.49 2.70
C ASP A 403 8.96 -43.96 1.36
N ASN A 404 7.66 -43.73 1.15
CA ASN A 404 6.99 -44.10 -0.10
C ASN A 404 7.53 -43.28 -1.28
N THR A 405 7.77 -41.98 -1.09
CA THR A 405 8.42 -41.12 -2.09
C THR A 405 9.86 -41.56 -2.36
N ASN A 406 10.60 -41.98 -1.32
CA ASN A 406 11.98 -42.46 -1.46
C ASN A 406 12.08 -43.73 -2.32
N VAL A 407 11.08 -44.64 -2.25
CA VAL A 407 10.98 -45.78 -3.17
C VAL A 407 10.91 -45.31 -4.63
N GLY A 408 10.10 -44.29 -4.90
CA GLY A 408 9.96 -43.70 -6.23
C GLY A 408 11.25 -43.04 -6.72
N ILE A 409 11.92 -42.28 -5.85
CA ILE A 409 13.22 -41.67 -6.14
C ILE A 409 14.26 -42.75 -6.46
N ALA A 410 14.34 -43.82 -5.67
CA ALA A 410 15.30 -44.90 -5.88
C ALA A 410 15.05 -45.66 -7.20
N ALA A 411 13.78 -45.81 -7.61
CA ALA A 411 13.42 -46.47 -8.86
C ALA A 411 13.60 -45.60 -10.12
N SER A 412 13.72 -44.28 -9.93
CA SER A 412 13.84 -43.28 -11.00
C SER A 412 15.18 -43.37 -11.72
N THR A 413 15.16 -43.23 -13.05
CA THR A 413 16.34 -43.30 -13.96
C THR A 413 16.59 -42.01 -14.73
N GLY A 414 15.70 -41.01 -14.64
CA GLY A 414 15.83 -39.73 -15.33
C GLY A 414 16.93 -38.84 -14.76
N ASP A 415 17.44 -37.92 -15.56
CA ASP A 415 18.40 -36.89 -15.14
C ASP A 415 17.77 -35.88 -14.17
N TYR A 416 16.45 -35.73 -14.25
CA TYR A 416 15.63 -34.95 -13.33
C TYR A 416 14.50 -35.81 -12.76
N ILE A 417 14.08 -35.49 -11.55
CA ILE A 417 12.99 -36.13 -10.83
C ILE A 417 11.93 -35.06 -10.54
N ALA A 418 10.70 -35.27 -11.01
CA ALA A 418 9.57 -34.41 -10.75
C ALA A 418 8.51 -35.14 -9.92
N PHE A 419 7.73 -34.42 -9.13
CA PHE A 419 6.72 -34.99 -8.24
C PHE A 419 5.33 -34.52 -8.63
N VAL A 420 4.38 -35.45 -8.74
CA VAL A 420 2.97 -35.18 -9.03
C VAL A 420 2.10 -36.02 -8.10
N ASP A 421 1.20 -35.37 -7.36
CA ASP A 421 0.30 -36.08 -6.47
C ASP A 421 -0.74 -36.88 -7.27
N HIS A 422 -1.12 -38.03 -6.71
CA HIS A 422 -1.94 -39.02 -7.41
C HIS A 422 -3.37 -38.55 -7.72
N ASP A 423 -3.79 -37.44 -7.11
CA ASP A 423 -5.10 -36.83 -7.23
C ASP A 423 -5.12 -35.48 -7.97
N ASP A 424 -3.96 -34.99 -8.38
CA ASP A 424 -3.80 -33.71 -9.08
C ASP A 424 -3.55 -33.90 -10.59
N VAL A 425 -3.55 -32.79 -11.33
CA VAL A 425 -3.30 -32.78 -12.77
C VAL A 425 -2.32 -31.67 -13.15
N ILE A 426 -1.54 -31.92 -14.20
CA ILE A 426 -0.58 -30.96 -14.75
C ILE A 426 -0.97 -30.52 -16.16
N GLU A 427 -0.63 -29.30 -16.55
CA GLU A 427 -0.89 -28.82 -17.92
C GLU A 427 -0.09 -29.59 -18.96
N PRO A 428 -0.61 -29.77 -20.20
CA PRO A 428 0.00 -30.61 -21.24
C PRO A 428 1.37 -30.13 -21.73
N ASP A 429 1.77 -28.91 -21.40
CA ASP A 429 3.10 -28.36 -21.70
C ASP A 429 4.03 -28.27 -20.48
N ALA A 430 3.64 -28.77 -19.32
CA ALA A 430 4.41 -28.65 -18.08
C ALA A 430 5.87 -29.13 -18.23
N LEU A 431 6.08 -30.36 -18.69
CA LEU A 431 7.44 -30.90 -18.89
C LEU A 431 8.22 -30.15 -19.98
N TYR A 432 7.53 -29.64 -21.01
CA TYR A 432 8.17 -28.82 -22.04
C TYR A 432 8.70 -27.51 -21.45
N GLN A 433 7.92 -26.80 -20.62
CA GLN A 433 8.35 -25.52 -20.04
C GLN A 433 9.58 -25.68 -19.14
N TYR A 434 9.62 -26.75 -18.34
CA TYR A 434 10.77 -27.06 -17.48
C TYR A 434 12.02 -27.38 -18.31
N VAL A 435 11.91 -28.20 -19.35
CA VAL A 435 13.06 -28.53 -20.22
C VAL A 435 13.47 -27.36 -21.11
N SER A 436 12.53 -26.49 -21.47
CA SER A 436 12.83 -25.26 -22.22
C SER A 436 13.74 -24.34 -21.41
N ALA A 437 13.53 -24.21 -20.09
CA ALA A 437 14.41 -23.43 -19.23
C ALA A 437 15.85 -23.97 -19.18
N LEU A 438 16.00 -25.30 -19.31
CA LEU A 438 17.32 -25.96 -19.34
C LEU A 438 18.09 -25.72 -20.63
N GLN A 439 17.47 -25.18 -21.68
CA GLN A 439 18.18 -24.82 -22.91
C GLN A 439 19.08 -23.60 -22.69
N ASP A 440 18.67 -22.68 -21.83
CA ASP A 440 19.43 -21.48 -21.48
C ASP A 440 20.41 -21.73 -20.34
N ASP A 441 20.01 -22.56 -19.36
CA ASP A 441 20.84 -22.89 -18.19
C ASP A 441 20.70 -24.37 -17.78
N ARG A 442 21.71 -25.19 -18.13
CA ARG A 442 21.79 -26.61 -17.75
C ARG A 442 22.21 -26.82 -16.28
N GLY A 443 22.56 -25.74 -15.58
CA GLY A 443 22.95 -25.73 -14.17
C GLY A 443 21.78 -25.67 -13.20
N ILE A 444 20.54 -25.51 -13.68
CA ILE A 444 19.35 -25.46 -12.82
C ILE A 444 19.15 -26.81 -12.13
N ASP A 445 19.18 -26.80 -10.80
CA ASP A 445 19.09 -27.99 -9.95
C ASP A 445 17.74 -28.15 -9.28
N LEU A 446 16.98 -27.06 -9.13
CA LEU A 446 15.62 -27.08 -8.61
C LEU A 446 14.73 -26.15 -9.43
N MET A 447 13.59 -26.66 -9.87
CA MET A 447 12.54 -25.91 -10.56
C MET A 447 11.18 -26.10 -9.89
N TYR A 448 10.37 -25.05 -9.93
CA TYR A 448 8.99 -25.04 -9.50
C TYR A 448 8.19 -24.08 -10.38
N CYS A 449 6.86 -24.14 -10.34
CA CYS A 449 5.99 -23.35 -11.20
C CYS A 449 4.84 -22.70 -10.45
N ASP A 450 4.14 -21.82 -11.14
CA ASP A 450 2.86 -21.31 -10.65
C ASP A 450 1.84 -22.45 -10.60
N GLU A 451 0.91 -22.34 -9.66
CA GLU A 451 -0.15 -23.32 -9.46
C GLU A 451 -1.47 -22.61 -9.19
N ASP A 452 -2.56 -23.35 -9.31
CA ASP A 452 -3.88 -22.90 -8.88
C ASP A 452 -4.63 -24.05 -8.21
N ARG A 453 -5.90 -23.82 -7.87
CA ARG A 453 -6.78 -24.84 -7.33
C ARG A 453 -7.81 -25.27 -8.37
N LEU A 454 -8.04 -26.58 -8.43
CA LEU A 454 -9.08 -27.21 -9.24
C LEU A 454 -10.24 -27.65 -8.35
N ASP A 455 -11.37 -26.95 -8.46
CA ASP A 455 -12.61 -27.25 -7.74
C ASP A 455 -13.72 -27.60 -8.74
N ASN A 456 -14.15 -28.86 -8.76
CA ASN A 456 -15.24 -29.34 -9.61
C ASN A 456 -15.12 -28.97 -11.12
N GLY A 457 -13.89 -28.84 -11.63
CA GLY A 457 -13.61 -28.48 -13.03
C GLY A 457 -13.36 -26.99 -13.26
N GLU A 458 -13.46 -26.15 -12.23
CA GLU A 458 -13.14 -24.73 -12.28
C GLU A 458 -11.78 -24.43 -11.64
N TYR A 459 -10.98 -23.62 -12.33
CA TYR A 459 -9.68 -23.14 -11.85
C TYR A 459 -9.84 -21.86 -11.04
N ASN A 460 -9.27 -21.79 -9.83
CA ASN A 460 -9.39 -20.63 -8.96
C ASN A 460 -8.15 -20.47 -8.04
N HIS A 461 -8.09 -19.34 -7.33
CA HIS A 461 -7.02 -19.04 -6.36
C HIS A 461 -5.60 -19.22 -6.91
N PRO A 462 -5.21 -18.45 -7.95
CA PRO A 462 -3.88 -18.59 -8.53
C PRO A 462 -2.78 -18.21 -7.54
N PHE A 463 -1.74 -19.01 -7.56
CA PHE A 463 -0.54 -18.84 -6.77
C PHE A 463 0.65 -18.64 -7.71
N PHE A 464 0.87 -17.38 -8.06
CA PHE A 464 1.96 -16.91 -8.92
C PHE A 464 3.21 -16.71 -8.07
N LYS A 465 4.09 -17.71 -8.10
CA LYS A 465 5.25 -17.81 -7.23
C LYS A 465 6.38 -16.91 -7.76
N PRO A 466 7.08 -16.19 -6.88
CA PRO A 466 8.22 -15.37 -7.26
C PRO A 466 9.44 -16.24 -7.60
N GLN A 467 10.52 -15.62 -8.06
CA GLN A 467 11.84 -16.29 -8.04
C GLN A 467 12.21 -16.66 -6.59
N PHE A 468 13.22 -17.53 -6.44
CA PHE A 468 13.54 -18.14 -5.16
C PHE A 468 13.80 -17.09 -4.06
N ASN A 469 13.00 -17.14 -3.01
CA ASN A 469 13.03 -16.23 -1.88
C ASN A 469 13.22 -17.03 -0.60
N ARG A 470 14.40 -16.89 -0.01
CA ARG A 470 14.85 -17.74 1.09
C ARG A 470 14.05 -17.47 2.36
N ASP A 471 13.77 -16.20 2.65
CA ASP A 471 13.03 -15.83 3.85
C ASP A 471 11.54 -16.22 3.79
N TRP A 472 10.92 -16.20 2.59
CA TRP A 472 9.61 -16.86 2.43
C TRP A 472 9.68 -18.36 2.64
N LEU A 473 10.70 -19.03 2.10
CA LEU A 473 10.87 -20.46 2.31
C LEU A 473 10.98 -20.77 3.81
N TYR A 474 11.69 -19.95 4.58
CA TYR A 474 11.79 -20.09 6.05
C TYR A 474 10.50 -19.79 6.79
N ALA A 475 9.59 -18.99 6.23
CA ALA A 475 8.26 -18.82 6.77
C ALA A 475 7.38 -20.04 6.47
N TYR A 476 7.47 -20.60 5.26
CA TYR A 476 6.76 -21.81 4.83
C TYR A 476 7.22 -22.34 3.47
N ASN A 477 6.88 -23.60 3.19
CA ASN A 477 7.01 -24.17 1.87
C ASN A 477 6.02 -23.51 0.89
N TYR A 478 6.45 -22.42 0.22
CA TYR A 478 5.70 -21.80 -0.87
C TYR A 478 6.06 -22.40 -2.25
N VAL A 479 7.14 -23.18 -2.31
CA VAL A 479 7.62 -23.84 -3.54
C VAL A 479 6.70 -24.97 -3.94
N THR A 480 6.27 -25.81 -2.97
CA THR A 480 5.23 -26.84 -3.11
C THR A 480 5.33 -27.63 -4.43
N HIS A 481 4.34 -27.48 -5.32
CA HIS A 481 4.17 -28.23 -6.55
C HIS A 481 4.45 -27.34 -7.78
N MET A 482 4.80 -27.86 -8.95
CA MET A 482 5.34 -29.18 -9.26
C MET A 482 6.85 -29.16 -9.05
N LEU A 483 7.35 -29.65 -7.92
CA LEU A 483 8.79 -29.66 -7.66
C LEU A 483 9.52 -30.57 -8.67
N MET A 484 10.56 -30.05 -9.33
CA MET A 484 11.49 -30.84 -10.12
C MET A 484 12.93 -30.59 -9.67
N VAL A 485 13.66 -31.65 -9.36
CA VAL A 485 15.04 -31.59 -8.87
C VAL A 485 15.98 -32.37 -9.80
N SER A 486 17.20 -31.88 -9.97
CA SER A 486 18.22 -32.61 -10.72
C SER A 486 18.72 -33.81 -9.91
N ARG A 487 19.05 -34.90 -10.60
CA ARG A 487 19.73 -36.04 -9.99
C ARG A 487 21.06 -35.64 -9.37
N HIS A 488 21.74 -34.66 -9.96
CA HIS A 488 23.00 -34.12 -9.44
C HIS A 488 22.83 -33.59 -8.02
N ALA A 489 21.92 -32.65 -7.80
CA ALA A 489 21.70 -32.08 -6.46
C ALA A 489 21.10 -33.11 -5.49
N LEU A 490 20.16 -33.95 -5.96
CA LEU A 490 19.56 -34.99 -5.13
C LEU A 490 20.60 -36.01 -4.62
N SER A 491 21.66 -36.29 -5.38
CA SER A 491 22.74 -37.19 -4.96
C SER A 491 23.68 -36.63 -3.89
N GLN A 492 23.60 -35.31 -3.61
CA GLN A 492 24.44 -34.64 -2.62
C GLN A 492 23.79 -34.54 -1.24
N ILE A 493 22.53 -34.94 -1.11
CA ILE A 493 21.77 -34.82 0.12
C ILE A 493 21.28 -36.18 0.61
N GLU A 494 21.03 -36.30 1.91
CA GLU A 494 20.26 -37.41 2.45
C GLU A 494 18.77 -37.21 2.16
N LEU A 495 18.11 -38.25 1.69
CA LEU A 495 16.66 -38.25 1.45
C LEU A 495 15.87 -38.02 2.75
N SER A 496 14.65 -37.50 2.62
CA SER A 496 13.78 -37.18 3.74
C SER A 496 13.39 -38.45 4.53
N GLY A 497 13.53 -38.41 5.85
CA GLY A 497 13.21 -39.52 6.75
C GLY A 497 11.74 -39.57 7.17
N ALA A 498 11.36 -40.66 7.86
CA ALA A 498 10.00 -40.87 8.37
C ALA A 498 9.54 -39.80 9.39
N ASP A 499 10.47 -39.15 10.07
CA ASP A 499 10.22 -38.14 11.10
C ASP A 499 9.84 -36.76 10.53
N VAL A 500 10.07 -36.54 9.24
CA VAL A 500 9.59 -35.37 8.49
C VAL A 500 8.46 -35.74 7.52
N ALA A 501 7.83 -36.90 7.68
CA ALA A 501 6.69 -37.30 6.86
C ALA A 501 5.52 -36.31 7.03
N GLY A 502 5.00 -35.80 5.90
CA GLY A 502 4.03 -34.71 5.85
C GLY A 502 4.64 -33.37 5.46
N ALA A 503 5.96 -33.20 5.59
CA ALA A 503 6.75 -32.05 5.14
C ALA A 503 8.03 -32.49 4.42
N GLN A 504 8.03 -33.70 3.84
CA GLN A 504 9.19 -34.32 3.20
C GLN A 504 9.69 -33.53 1.99
N ASP A 505 8.79 -32.87 1.29
CA ASP A 505 9.07 -31.96 0.18
C ASP A 505 9.75 -30.69 0.69
N TYR A 506 9.27 -30.12 1.79
CA TYR A 506 9.88 -28.96 2.43
C TYR A 506 11.30 -29.26 2.93
N ASP A 507 11.52 -30.39 3.60
CA ASP A 507 12.86 -30.86 4.00
C ASP A 507 13.80 -31.02 2.79
N MET A 508 13.30 -31.62 1.70
CA MET A 508 14.06 -31.80 0.47
C MET A 508 14.40 -30.46 -0.17
N ILE A 509 13.45 -29.52 -0.28
CA ILE A 509 13.69 -28.18 -0.84
C ILE A 509 14.73 -27.43 -0.02
N LEU A 510 14.64 -27.47 1.32
CA LEU A 510 15.62 -26.85 2.20
C LEU A 510 17.02 -27.44 1.96
N LYS A 511 17.17 -28.76 1.97
CA LYS A 511 18.46 -29.45 1.70
C LYS A 511 19.01 -29.15 0.31
N ILE A 512 18.18 -29.20 -0.73
CA ILE A 512 18.60 -28.89 -2.09
C ILE A 512 19.02 -27.42 -2.19
N SER A 513 18.35 -26.50 -1.50
CA SER A 513 18.72 -25.08 -1.52
C SER A 513 20.11 -24.79 -0.92
N GLU A 514 20.66 -25.71 -0.13
CA GLU A 514 22.01 -25.63 0.46
C GLU A 514 23.10 -26.01 -0.55
N VAL A 515 22.78 -26.84 -1.56
CA VAL A 515 23.76 -27.42 -2.50
C VAL A 515 23.50 -27.11 -3.98
N ALA A 516 22.33 -26.57 -4.31
CA ALA A 516 21.93 -26.26 -5.69
C ALA A 516 22.83 -25.19 -6.31
N ARG A 517 23.22 -25.41 -7.57
CA ARG A 517 23.95 -24.41 -8.37
C ARG A 517 23.03 -23.27 -8.81
N SER A 518 21.77 -23.60 -9.12
CA SER A 518 20.77 -22.64 -9.59
C SER A 518 19.36 -23.16 -9.25
N ILE A 519 18.48 -22.24 -8.83
CA ILE A 519 17.07 -22.52 -8.51
C ILE A 519 16.21 -21.58 -9.36
N ARG A 520 15.17 -22.12 -10.01
CA ARG A 520 14.39 -21.35 -11.00
C ARG A 520 12.88 -21.54 -10.83
N ALA A 521 12.17 -20.41 -10.72
CA ALA A 521 10.72 -20.40 -10.89
C ALA A 521 10.35 -20.33 -12.38
N ILE A 522 9.42 -21.19 -12.79
CA ILE A 522 8.84 -21.30 -14.12
C ILE A 522 7.47 -20.58 -14.09
N PRO A 523 7.35 -19.37 -14.66
CA PRO A 523 6.20 -18.48 -14.44
C PRO A 523 5.00 -18.84 -15.33
N TYR A 524 4.61 -20.11 -15.28
CA TYR A 524 3.45 -20.67 -15.96
C TYR A 524 2.63 -21.46 -14.93
N VAL A 525 1.30 -21.34 -15.01
CA VAL A 525 0.40 -22.18 -14.20
C VAL A 525 0.42 -23.57 -14.82
N LEU A 526 1.14 -24.50 -14.21
CA LEU A 526 1.38 -25.83 -14.76
C LEU A 526 0.89 -26.96 -13.85
N TYR A 527 0.45 -26.62 -12.64
CA TYR A 527 -0.05 -27.57 -11.65
C TYR A 527 -1.40 -27.13 -11.11
N HIS A 528 -2.34 -28.07 -11.04
CA HIS A 528 -3.70 -27.82 -10.60
C HIS A 528 -4.01 -28.66 -9.36
N TRP A 529 -4.00 -27.99 -8.20
CA TRP A 529 -4.20 -28.64 -6.91
C TRP A 529 -5.68 -28.89 -6.64
N ARG A 530 -6.10 -30.15 -6.65
CA ARG A 530 -7.51 -30.54 -6.53
C ARG A 530 -8.02 -30.32 -5.11
N ILE A 531 -9.24 -29.77 -5.02
CA ILE A 531 -9.97 -29.65 -3.75
C ILE A 531 -10.91 -30.85 -3.55
N HIS A 532 -10.70 -31.61 -2.47
CA HIS A 532 -11.61 -32.67 -2.01
C HIS A 532 -11.37 -32.99 -0.52
N GLN A 533 -12.31 -33.69 0.13
CA GLN A 533 -12.30 -33.96 1.59
C GLN A 533 -11.03 -34.66 2.13
N GLY A 534 -10.28 -35.36 1.27
CA GLY A 534 -9.01 -36.00 1.63
C GLY A 534 -7.77 -35.13 1.40
N SER A 535 -7.92 -34.00 0.72
CA SER A 535 -6.83 -33.10 0.35
C SER A 535 -6.57 -32.07 1.45
N THR A 536 -5.28 -31.80 1.68
CA THR A 536 -4.82 -30.73 2.59
C THR A 536 -5.33 -29.35 2.14
N SER A 537 -5.67 -29.17 0.86
CA SER A 537 -6.28 -27.93 0.32
C SER A 537 -7.64 -27.60 0.96
N SER A 538 -8.36 -28.61 1.48
CA SER A 538 -9.70 -28.46 2.06
C SER A 538 -9.72 -28.38 3.59
N ASN A 539 -8.72 -28.95 4.28
CA ASN A 539 -8.65 -28.96 5.74
C ASN A 539 -7.21 -29.07 6.28
N PRO A 540 -6.47 -27.96 6.39
CA PRO A 540 -5.12 -27.91 6.95
C PRO A 540 -5.03 -28.51 8.37
N GLY A 541 -6.06 -28.31 9.20
CA GLY A 541 -6.09 -28.75 10.60
C GLY A 541 -6.25 -30.26 10.83
N SER A 542 -6.40 -31.04 9.76
CA SER A 542 -6.59 -32.50 9.84
C SER A 542 -5.31 -33.31 10.10
N LYS A 543 -4.12 -32.68 9.99
CA LYS A 543 -2.81 -33.36 10.06
C LYS A 543 -1.78 -32.58 10.91
N PRO A 544 -1.96 -32.48 12.24
CA PRO A 544 -1.04 -31.74 13.11
C PRO A 544 0.41 -32.23 13.05
N TYR A 545 0.63 -33.53 12.76
CA TYR A 545 1.98 -34.09 12.61
C TYR A 545 2.81 -33.44 11.49
N ALA A 546 2.16 -32.91 10.44
CA ALA A 546 2.85 -32.31 9.29
C ALA A 546 3.42 -30.92 9.63
N ASP A 547 2.82 -30.22 10.59
CA ASP A 547 3.31 -28.94 11.09
C ASP A 547 4.58 -29.13 11.93
N ASP A 548 4.54 -30.10 12.86
CA ASP A 548 5.72 -30.54 13.62
C ASP A 548 6.86 -31.01 12.71
N ALA A 549 6.53 -31.77 11.66
CA ALA A 549 7.49 -32.24 10.66
C ALA A 549 8.19 -31.09 9.94
N GLY A 550 7.45 -30.07 9.50
CA GLY A 550 8.03 -28.93 8.81
C GLY A 550 8.84 -28.01 9.74
N ARG A 551 8.40 -27.84 11.00
CA ARG A 551 9.20 -27.17 12.04
C ARG A 551 10.53 -27.89 12.28
N LEU A 552 10.51 -29.23 12.34
CA LEU A 552 11.71 -30.05 12.49
C LEU A 552 12.63 -29.93 11.27
N ALA A 553 12.08 -29.99 10.06
CA ALA A 553 12.83 -29.83 8.81
C ALA A 553 13.58 -28.49 8.78
N LEU A 554 12.89 -27.39 9.09
CA LEU A 554 13.49 -26.05 9.14
C LEU A 554 14.52 -25.91 10.27
N SER A 555 14.26 -26.49 11.45
CA SER A 555 15.24 -26.48 12.55
C SER A 555 16.54 -27.17 12.14
N ARG A 556 16.44 -28.33 11.50
CA ARG A 556 17.60 -29.08 10.97
C ARG A 556 18.31 -28.35 9.84
N HIS A 557 17.59 -27.59 9.02
CA HIS A 557 18.21 -26.73 8.01
C HIS A 557 19.17 -25.73 8.67
N PHE A 558 18.71 -25.01 9.70
CA PHE A 558 19.56 -24.06 10.43
C PHE A 558 20.77 -24.73 11.09
N GLU A 559 20.60 -25.94 11.66
CA GLU A 559 21.71 -26.74 12.18
C GLU A 559 22.75 -27.07 11.09
N ARG A 560 22.31 -27.50 9.89
CA ARG A 560 23.20 -27.84 8.77
C ARG A 560 23.98 -26.65 8.24
N ILE A 561 23.34 -25.48 8.13
CA ILE A 561 24.01 -24.25 7.66
C ILE A 561 24.76 -23.50 8.77
N GLY A 562 24.76 -24.02 10.00
CA GLY A 562 25.49 -23.45 11.13
C GLY A 562 24.90 -22.15 11.69
N VAL A 563 23.60 -21.89 11.45
CA VAL A 563 22.89 -20.72 11.98
C VAL A 563 22.17 -21.13 13.27
N LYS A 564 22.47 -20.44 14.38
CA LYS A 564 21.77 -20.70 15.65
C LYS A 564 20.39 -20.05 15.57
N ALA A 565 19.33 -20.85 15.49
CA ALA A 565 17.96 -20.35 15.42
C ALA A 565 16.99 -21.22 16.21
N THR A 566 15.95 -20.61 16.74
CA THR A 566 14.79 -21.28 17.32
C THR A 566 13.61 -21.14 16.38
N VAL A 567 13.05 -22.26 15.93
CA VAL A 567 11.87 -22.29 15.06
C VAL A 567 10.63 -22.62 15.88
N ARG A 568 9.60 -21.79 15.74
CA ARG A 568 8.29 -21.97 16.39
C ARG A 568 7.19 -21.98 15.34
N GLU A 569 6.08 -22.61 15.66
CA GLU A 569 4.85 -22.50 14.87
C GLU A 569 4.32 -21.06 14.94
N SER A 570 3.65 -20.63 13.87
CA SER A 570 2.91 -19.37 13.87
C SER A 570 1.43 -19.59 14.20
N GLU A 571 0.66 -18.51 14.15
CA GLU A 571 -0.80 -18.54 14.26
C GLU A 571 -1.52 -19.21 13.07
N LEU A 572 -0.80 -19.49 11.98
CA LEU A 572 -1.32 -20.17 10.79
C LEU A 572 -0.71 -21.56 10.66
N PRO A 573 -1.47 -22.57 10.19
CA PRO A 573 -0.93 -23.91 9.99
C PRO A 573 0.15 -23.92 8.89
N PHE A 574 1.17 -24.76 9.07
CA PHE A 574 2.29 -24.95 8.15
C PHE A 574 3.08 -23.67 7.90
N ARG A 575 3.17 -22.83 8.92
CA ARG A 575 3.85 -21.53 8.90
C ARG A 575 4.68 -21.40 10.17
N TYR A 576 5.87 -20.85 10.04
CA TYR A 576 6.86 -20.83 11.10
C TYR A 576 7.38 -19.43 11.38
N ARG A 577 7.83 -19.22 12.61
CA ARG A 577 8.56 -18.04 13.06
C ARG A 577 9.94 -18.45 13.51
N THR A 578 10.95 -17.82 12.93
CA THR A 578 12.35 -18.09 13.25
C THR A 578 12.90 -16.95 14.08
N GLU A 579 13.48 -17.28 15.24
CA GLU A 579 14.22 -16.37 16.09
C GLU A 579 15.71 -16.73 15.99
N TYR A 580 16.51 -15.84 15.39
CA TYR A 580 17.95 -16.05 15.24
C TYR A 580 18.67 -15.65 16.54
N ALA A 581 19.52 -16.55 17.03
CA ALA A 581 20.36 -16.30 18.19
C ALA A 581 21.70 -15.71 17.73
N ARG A 582 22.03 -14.55 18.29
CA ARG A 582 23.28 -13.84 18.08
C ARG A 582 24.34 -14.25 19.12
N ASP A 583 25.61 -14.22 18.72
CA ASP A 583 26.73 -14.57 19.61
C ASP A 583 27.05 -13.47 20.63
N HIS A 584 26.75 -12.21 20.28
CA HIS A 584 26.82 -11.04 21.15
C HIS A 584 25.74 -10.03 20.77
N ASP A 585 25.63 -8.95 21.55
CA ASP A 585 24.75 -7.83 21.28
C ASP A 585 25.55 -6.74 20.55
N PRO A 586 25.56 -6.70 19.20
CA PRO A 586 26.34 -5.71 18.46
C PRO A 586 25.84 -4.28 18.70
N LYS A 587 26.76 -3.32 18.79
CA LYS A 587 26.36 -1.92 18.98
C LYS A 587 25.68 -1.39 17.71
N VAL A 588 24.46 -0.86 17.84
CA VAL A 588 23.75 -0.18 16.74
C VAL A 588 23.92 1.33 16.86
N SER A 589 24.40 1.97 15.81
CA SER A 589 24.38 3.43 15.71
C SER A 589 23.22 3.89 14.86
N ILE A 590 22.23 4.50 15.51
CA ILE A 590 21.05 5.07 14.87
C ILE A 590 21.40 6.47 14.37
N VAL A 591 21.47 6.65 13.07
CA VAL A 591 21.82 7.90 12.40
C VAL A 591 20.53 8.58 11.94
N ILE A 592 20.26 9.76 12.49
CA ILE A 592 19.05 10.54 12.19
C ILE A 592 19.46 11.90 11.60
N PRO A 593 19.38 12.08 10.27
CA PRO A 593 19.49 13.40 9.64
C PRO A 593 18.39 14.32 10.15
N THR A 594 18.72 15.56 10.56
CA THR A 594 17.69 16.48 11.05
C THR A 594 17.97 17.95 10.76
N LYS A 595 16.92 18.60 10.26
CA LYS A 595 16.82 20.05 10.09
C LYS A 595 15.49 20.54 10.67
N ASP A 596 15.55 21.48 11.61
CA ASP A 596 14.37 22.12 12.23
C ASP A 596 13.35 21.11 12.81
N HIS A 597 12.09 21.50 12.99
CA HIS A 597 10.98 20.62 13.43
C HIS A 597 11.22 19.91 14.77
N ALA A 598 11.71 20.65 15.78
CA ALA A 598 12.11 20.12 17.08
C ALA A 598 11.07 19.20 17.76
N ALA A 599 9.77 19.51 17.65
CA ALA A 599 8.71 18.68 18.25
C ALA A 599 8.58 17.29 17.59
N MET A 600 8.73 17.22 16.28
CA MET A 600 8.69 15.96 15.53
C MET A 600 9.93 15.11 15.84
N LEU A 601 11.11 15.72 15.80
CA LEU A 601 12.36 15.06 16.21
C LEU A 601 12.25 14.53 17.65
N ALA A 602 11.70 15.32 18.56
CA ALA A 602 11.49 14.90 19.94
C ALA A 602 10.59 13.67 20.06
N GLN A 603 9.51 13.59 19.27
CA GLN A 603 8.65 12.39 19.23
C GLN A 603 9.42 11.15 18.76
N CYS A 604 10.22 11.28 17.69
CA CYS A 604 11.05 10.21 17.17
C CYS A 604 12.04 9.71 18.23
N VAL A 605 12.90 10.61 18.74
CA VAL A 605 13.94 10.28 19.72
C VAL A 605 13.35 9.75 21.03
N ASP A 606 12.29 10.38 21.56
CA ASP A 606 11.62 9.92 22.77
C ASP A 606 11.04 8.51 22.58
N SER A 607 10.47 8.20 21.41
CA SER A 607 9.94 6.87 21.13
C SER A 607 11.04 5.81 21.10
N VAL A 608 12.19 6.12 20.50
CA VAL A 608 13.36 5.22 20.50
C VAL A 608 13.87 5.01 21.92
N LEU A 609 14.09 6.10 22.68
CA LEU A 609 14.64 6.02 24.04
C LEU A 609 13.71 5.30 25.03
N ARG A 610 12.39 5.54 24.94
CA ARG A 610 11.43 5.01 25.92
C ARG A 610 10.88 3.62 25.58
N LYS A 611 10.72 3.30 24.29
CA LYS A 611 10.03 2.07 23.87
C LYS A 611 10.99 0.94 23.48
N THR A 612 12.22 1.23 23.06
CA THR A 612 13.13 0.19 22.52
C THR A 612 13.67 -0.74 23.60
N GLU A 613 13.44 -2.05 23.44
CA GLU A 613 13.93 -3.08 24.37
C GLU A 613 15.42 -3.41 24.18
N TYR A 614 15.92 -3.38 22.94
CA TYR A 614 17.33 -3.62 22.67
C TYR A 614 18.19 -2.51 23.30
N GLN A 615 19.23 -2.86 24.06
CA GLN A 615 19.92 -1.88 24.90
C GLN A 615 21.20 -1.29 24.29
N ASN A 616 21.92 -2.05 23.47
CA ASN A 616 23.23 -1.66 22.96
C ASN A 616 23.12 -0.77 21.70
N TYR A 617 22.61 0.45 21.87
CA TYR A 617 22.51 1.42 20.79
C TYR A 617 22.90 2.83 21.24
N ASP A 618 23.31 3.65 20.26
CA ASP A 618 23.38 5.10 20.39
C ASP A 618 22.60 5.80 19.27
N ILE A 619 22.35 7.09 19.46
CA ILE A 619 21.66 7.96 18.51
C ILE A 619 22.62 9.09 18.13
N THR A 620 22.98 9.15 16.86
CA THR A 620 23.73 10.25 16.25
C THR A 620 22.78 11.12 15.44
N LEU A 621 22.39 12.26 16.03
CA LEU A 621 21.62 13.29 15.34
C LEU A 621 22.56 14.10 14.46
N VAL A 622 22.29 14.12 13.15
CA VAL A 622 23.11 14.86 12.18
C VAL A 622 22.40 16.17 11.85
N GLU A 623 22.84 17.23 12.52
CA GLU A 623 22.37 18.59 12.28
C GLU A 623 22.84 19.06 10.90
N ASN A 624 21.91 19.53 10.07
CA ASN A 624 22.19 19.98 8.71
C ASN A 624 21.49 21.30 8.33
N ASN A 625 22.03 22.42 8.79
CA ASN A 625 21.58 23.78 8.47
C ASN A 625 20.21 24.14 9.07
N SER A 626 19.97 23.75 10.33
CA SER A 626 18.80 24.23 11.10
C SER A 626 18.88 25.74 11.32
N VAL A 627 17.74 26.40 11.41
CA VAL A 627 17.63 27.85 11.64
C VAL A 627 16.73 28.21 12.82
N GLU A 628 15.88 27.29 13.27
CA GLU A 628 14.95 27.51 14.38
C GLU A 628 15.66 27.42 15.74
N PRO A 629 15.58 28.47 16.60
CA PRO A 629 16.18 28.45 17.94
C PRO A 629 15.73 27.28 18.81
N GLU A 630 14.47 26.86 18.66
CA GLU A 630 13.87 25.74 19.39
C GLU A 630 14.59 24.41 19.10
N THR A 631 15.12 24.25 17.89
CA THR A 631 15.87 23.05 17.47
C THR A 631 17.21 22.96 18.19
N PHE A 632 17.95 24.07 18.26
CA PHE A 632 19.22 24.12 19.02
C PHE A 632 18.98 23.95 20.53
N ALA A 633 17.91 24.55 21.07
CA ALA A 633 17.52 24.35 22.46
C ALA A 633 17.18 22.88 22.75
N TYR A 634 16.52 22.19 21.82
CA TYR A 634 16.26 20.76 21.91
C TYR A 634 17.56 19.94 21.91
N TYR A 635 18.50 20.22 21.00
CA TYR A 635 19.80 19.54 20.93
C TYR A 635 20.61 19.65 22.23
N GLU A 636 20.64 20.84 22.84
CA GLU A 636 21.30 21.01 24.13
C GLU A 636 20.62 20.25 25.26
N ARG A 637 19.29 20.20 25.24
CA ARG A 637 18.49 19.53 26.26
C ARG A 637 18.64 18.00 26.17
N ILE A 638 18.44 17.42 24.99
CA ILE A 638 18.41 15.96 24.84
C ILE A 638 19.77 15.30 25.14
N GLN A 639 20.87 15.95 24.79
CA GLN A 639 22.22 15.47 25.11
C GLN A 639 22.53 15.52 26.63
N LYS A 640 21.84 16.37 27.39
CA LYS A 640 21.93 16.39 28.87
C LYS A 640 21.03 15.35 29.52
N GLU A 641 19.90 15.04 28.88
CA GLU A 641 18.91 14.08 29.38
C GLU A 641 19.28 12.62 29.10
N SER A 642 20.06 12.34 28.06
CA SER A 642 20.43 10.98 27.65
C SER A 642 21.88 10.91 27.18
N ASP A 643 22.65 9.98 27.75
CA ASP A 643 24.02 9.66 27.36
C ASP A 643 24.10 8.88 26.03
N LYS A 644 22.96 8.33 25.57
CA LYS A 644 22.84 7.66 24.28
C LYS A 644 22.74 8.63 23.10
N VAL A 645 22.51 9.92 23.32
CA VAL A 645 22.26 10.89 22.24
C VAL A 645 23.45 11.82 22.08
N ARG A 646 23.93 11.95 20.84
CA ARG A 646 24.95 12.92 20.45
C ARG A 646 24.53 13.65 19.18
N VAL A 647 24.80 14.95 19.16
CA VAL A 647 24.56 15.80 17.99
C VAL A 647 25.89 16.07 17.29
N VAL A 648 25.92 15.90 15.97
CA VAL A 648 27.05 16.23 15.11
C VAL A 648 26.59 17.14 13.99
N THR A 649 27.37 18.18 13.67
CA THR A 649 27.03 19.14 12.61
C THR A 649 27.71 18.76 11.31
N TRP A 650 26.94 18.69 10.23
CA TRP A 650 27.45 18.50 8.88
C TRP A 650 27.64 19.86 8.18
N GLU A 651 28.88 20.24 7.91
CA GLU A 651 29.25 21.55 7.32
C GLU A 651 29.13 21.61 5.78
N GLY A 652 28.40 20.66 5.18
CA GLY A 652 28.23 20.60 3.73
C GLY A 652 27.32 21.71 3.18
N HIS A 653 27.48 22.02 1.89
CA HIS A 653 26.66 23.03 1.21
C HIS A 653 25.37 22.43 0.64
N GLY A 654 24.22 23.05 0.93
CA GLY A 654 22.92 22.62 0.44
C GLY A 654 22.38 21.39 1.17
N PHE A 655 21.28 20.79 0.69
CA PHE A 655 20.72 19.57 1.26
C PHE A 655 21.09 18.37 0.40
N ASN A 656 21.80 17.39 0.97
CA ASN A 656 22.11 16.10 0.35
C ASN A 656 21.98 15.00 1.41
N TYR A 657 20.85 14.29 1.39
CA TYR A 657 20.53 13.24 2.36
C TYR A 657 21.61 12.17 2.42
N SER A 658 22.06 11.69 1.26
CA SER A 658 23.12 10.69 1.14
C SER A 658 24.42 11.14 1.80
N ALA A 659 24.86 12.38 1.55
CA ALA A 659 26.07 12.93 2.15
C ALA A 659 25.94 13.12 3.67
N ILE A 660 24.77 13.53 4.15
CA ILE A 660 24.46 13.71 5.58
C ILE A 660 24.48 12.36 6.30
N CYS A 661 23.83 11.34 5.73
CA CYS A 661 23.84 9.96 6.24
C CYS A 661 25.26 9.37 6.24
N ASN A 662 26.02 9.53 5.14
CA ASN A 662 27.43 9.12 5.06
C ASN A 662 28.28 9.80 6.14
N TYR A 663 28.05 11.09 6.41
CA TYR A 663 28.75 11.82 7.46
C TYR A 663 28.36 11.29 8.84
N GLY A 664 27.07 11.12 9.14
CA GLY A 664 26.60 10.56 10.41
C GLY A 664 27.15 9.16 10.69
N ALA A 665 27.19 8.31 9.66
CA ALA A 665 27.81 6.98 9.74
C ALA A 665 29.30 7.06 10.09
N LYS A 666 30.05 8.04 9.55
CA LYS A 666 31.47 8.26 9.87
C LYS A 666 31.69 8.81 11.29
N GLN A 667 30.71 9.53 11.83
CA GLN A 667 30.80 10.09 13.18
C GLN A 667 30.48 9.05 14.26
N SER A 668 29.80 7.96 13.91
CA SER A 668 29.40 6.89 14.82
C SER A 668 30.35 5.69 14.77
N ASP A 669 30.27 4.80 15.77
CA ASP A 669 31.21 3.69 15.97
C ASP A 669 30.51 2.32 16.16
N GLY A 670 29.18 2.25 16.04
CA GLY A 670 28.44 1.00 16.13
C GLY A 670 28.80 0.01 15.03
N GLU A 671 28.84 -1.28 15.34
CA GLU A 671 29.08 -2.38 14.37
C GLU A 671 28.00 -2.43 13.28
N ILE A 672 26.81 -1.93 13.60
CA ILE A 672 25.66 -1.83 12.71
C ILE A 672 25.26 -0.36 12.61
N ILE A 673 24.90 0.08 11.41
CA ILE A 673 24.33 1.39 11.14
C ILE A 673 22.83 1.21 10.89
N LEU A 674 22.01 2.03 11.53
CA LEU A 674 20.59 2.16 11.22
C LEU A 674 20.31 3.60 10.78
N PHE A 675 19.92 3.80 9.53
CA PHE A 675 19.37 5.07 9.08
C PHE A 675 17.90 5.14 9.48
N LEU A 676 17.52 6.23 10.15
CA LEU A 676 16.16 6.45 10.63
C LEU A 676 15.76 7.89 10.33
N ASN A 677 14.59 8.08 9.70
CA ASN A 677 14.07 9.43 9.48
C ASN A 677 13.51 10.03 10.78
N ASN A 678 13.59 11.36 10.90
CA ASN A 678 13.15 12.11 12.08
C ASN A 678 11.62 12.18 12.26
N ASP A 679 10.84 11.74 11.27
CA ASP A 679 9.37 11.69 11.24
C ASP A 679 8.81 10.28 11.52
N THR A 680 9.63 9.42 12.11
CA THR A 680 9.26 8.07 12.55
C THR A 680 8.89 8.00 14.03
N GLU A 681 8.05 7.04 14.42
CA GLU A 681 7.75 6.76 15.82
C GLU A 681 7.68 5.25 16.07
N VAL A 682 8.42 4.74 17.05
CA VAL A 682 8.41 3.31 17.42
C VAL A 682 7.01 2.89 17.90
N ILE A 683 6.50 1.76 17.40
CA ILE A 683 5.24 1.14 17.86
C ILE A 683 5.54 -0.08 18.72
N ALA A 684 6.30 -1.02 18.18
CA ALA A 684 6.62 -2.30 18.82
C ALA A 684 7.95 -2.20 19.61
N PRO A 685 7.98 -2.48 20.93
CA PRO A 685 9.20 -2.38 21.74
C PRO A 685 10.38 -3.22 21.25
N GLU A 686 10.10 -4.38 20.66
CA GLU A 686 11.05 -5.36 20.17
C GLU A 686 11.68 -5.01 18.81
N TRP A 687 11.22 -3.94 18.15
CA TRP A 687 11.52 -3.62 16.75
C TRP A 687 13.02 -3.71 16.41
N LEU A 688 13.88 -3.07 17.21
CA LEU A 688 15.31 -3.00 16.95
C LEU A 688 15.96 -4.38 17.12
N GLY A 689 15.55 -5.13 18.15
CA GLY A 689 16.03 -6.49 18.39
C GLY A 689 15.62 -7.45 17.28
N ALA A 690 14.38 -7.33 16.77
CA ALA A 690 13.89 -8.13 15.66
C ALA A 690 14.75 -7.93 14.40
N MET A 691 15.14 -6.68 14.10
CA MET A 691 16.04 -6.38 12.98
C MET A 691 17.48 -6.86 13.23
N VAL A 692 18.02 -6.62 14.43
CA VAL A 692 19.40 -7.01 14.78
C VAL A 692 19.59 -8.53 14.73
N ASN A 693 18.58 -9.32 15.06
CA ASN A 693 18.69 -10.79 15.05
C ASN A 693 19.07 -11.35 13.66
N TYR A 694 18.66 -10.69 12.57
CA TYR A 694 19.08 -11.08 11.23
C TYR A 694 20.58 -10.94 10.97
N MET A 695 21.30 -10.15 11.76
CA MET A 695 22.76 -10.03 11.65
C MET A 695 23.51 -11.29 12.11
N ALA A 696 22.82 -12.26 12.74
CA ALA A 696 23.36 -13.59 12.96
C ALA A 696 23.52 -14.39 11.65
N ARG A 697 22.92 -13.94 10.55
CA ARG A 697 23.02 -14.57 9.24
C ARG A 697 24.05 -13.85 8.36
N PRO A 698 25.09 -14.56 7.85
CA PRO A 698 26.15 -13.94 7.06
C PRO A 698 25.69 -13.53 5.64
N ASP A 699 24.56 -14.06 5.16
CA ASP A 699 23.99 -13.72 3.85
C ASP A 699 23.15 -12.42 3.87
N VAL A 700 22.80 -11.90 5.05
CA VAL A 700 21.96 -10.70 5.17
C VAL A 700 22.80 -9.43 5.15
N GLY A 701 22.46 -8.51 4.25
CA GLY A 701 23.15 -7.22 4.12
C GLY A 701 22.32 -6.02 4.56
N VAL A 702 21.00 -6.03 4.30
CA VAL A 702 20.11 -4.91 4.64
C VAL A 702 18.84 -5.42 5.30
N VAL A 703 18.38 -4.75 6.35
CA VAL A 703 17.10 -5.07 7.03
C VAL A 703 16.23 -3.83 7.14
N GLY A 704 14.94 -3.98 6.86
CA GLY A 704 13.95 -2.92 6.90
C GLY A 704 12.72 -3.23 7.74
N ALA A 705 12.05 -2.16 8.18
CA ALA A 705 10.85 -2.22 9.00
C ALA A 705 9.55 -2.14 8.19
N LYS A 706 8.45 -2.61 8.79
CA LYS A 706 7.07 -2.28 8.36
C LYS A 706 6.73 -0.89 8.87
N LEU A 707 6.36 -0.01 7.93
CA LEU A 707 5.93 1.35 8.27
C LEU A 707 4.43 1.49 8.01
N ILE A 708 3.76 2.11 8.98
CA ILE A 708 2.33 2.40 8.89
C ILE A 708 2.09 3.90 9.11
N CYS A 709 1.08 4.44 8.46
CA CYS A 709 0.55 5.76 8.78
C CYS A 709 -0.20 5.70 10.13
N ARG A 710 -0.34 6.84 10.81
CA ARG A 710 -1.08 6.93 12.10
C ARG A 710 -2.52 6.44 12.02
N ASP A 711 -3.11 6.51 10.83
CA ASP A 711 -4.47 6.03 10.58
C ASP A 711 -4.57 4.52 10.34
N GLY A 712 -3.48 3.77 10.44
CA GLY A 712 -3.44 2.29 10.38
C GLY A 712 -3.37 1.70 8.99
N ILE A 713 -2.97 2.51 8.03
CA ILE A 713 -2.72 2.08 6.65
C ILE A 713 -1.22 1.87 6.47
N VAL A 714 -0.83 0.81 5.77
CA VAL A 714 0.57 0.51 5.45
C VAL A 714 1.11 1.55 4.47
N SER A 715 2.27 2.11 4.79
CA SER A 715 3.03 2.99 3.89
C SER A 715 4.25 2.30 3.28
N HIS A 716 4.84 1.33 3.99
CA HIS A 716 5.95 0.55 3.46
C HIS A 716 5.93 -0.89 3.97
N GLY A 717 5.92 -1.83 3.02
CA GLY A 717 6.09 -3.25 3.25
C GLY A 717 7.26 -3.88 2.49
N GLY A 718 8.21 -3.06 2.01
CA GLY A 718 9.25 -3.42 1.03
C GLY A 718 9.17 -2.56 -0.23
N VAL A 719 10.23 -2.56 -1.04
CA VAL A 719 10.30 -1.81 -2.31
C VAL A 719 10.43 -2.77 -3.49
N TRP A 720 9.66 -2.51 -4.54
CA TRP A 720 9.80 -3.14 -5.85
C TRP A 720 10.44 -2.17 -6.84
N VAL A 721 11.22 -2.70 -7.77
CA VAL A 721 11.97 -1.96 -8.78
C VAL A 721 11.65 -2.54 -10.16
N SER A 722 11.16 -1.70 -11.07
CA SER A 722 10.95 -2.05 -12.47
C SER A 722 11.91 -1.26 -13.36
N VAL A 723 11.87 -1.49 -14.68
CA VAL A 723 12.77 -0.84 -15.66
C VAL A 723 12.60 0.68 -15.76
N ASN A 724 11.54 1.24 -15.18
CA ASN A 724 11.25 2.68 -15.22
C ASN A 724 10.46 3.21 -14.01
N ASN A 725 10.18 2.38 -13.01
CA ASN A 725 9.41 2.80 -11.85
C ASN A 725 9.89 2.09 -10.58
N VAL A 726 9.63 2.72 -9.44
CA VAL A 726 9.93 2.21 -8.11
C VAL A 726 8.73 2.52 -7.23
N GLY A 727 8.35 1.61 -6.35
CA GLY A 727 7.26 1.84 -5.42
C GLY A 727 7.28 0.92 -4.23
N TYR A 728 6.29 1.10 -3.35
CA TYR A 728 6.18 0.33 -2.13
C TYR A 728 5.24 -0.87 -2.29
N MET A 729 5.59 -1.95 -1.61
CA MET A 729 4.76 -3.13 -1.43
C MET A 729 3.75 -2.88 -0.32
N GLY A 730 2.51 -3.34 -0.54
CA GLY A 730 1.44 -3.26 0.45
C GLY A 730 0.93 -1.86 0.77
N TYR A 731 1.28 -0.85 -0.03
CA TYR A 731 0.75 0.51 0.10
C TYR A 731 -0.78 0.49 0.05
N ASP A 732 -1.43 1.32 0.87
CA ASP A 732 -2.89 1.41 1.03
C ASP A 732 -3.59 0.17 1.66
N LEU A 733 -2.86 -0.88 2.04
CA LEU A 733 -3.42 -1.98 2.83
C LEU A 733 -3.68 -1.57 4.28
N ALA A 734 -4.65 -2.21 4.93
CA ALA A 734 -4.79 -2.13 6.37
C ALA A 734 -3.58 -2.76 7.06
N ALA A 735 -3.20 -2.26 8.25
CA ALA A 735 -2.03 -2.74 8.97
C ALA A 735 -2.06 -4.24 9.32
N ASP A 736 -3.27 -4.82 9.47
CA ASP A 736 -3.50 -6.24 9.78
C ASP A 736 -3.75 -7.12 8.54
N ASP A 737 -3.82 -6.52 7.35
CA ASP A 737 -3.91 -7.26 6.09
C ASP A 737 -2.61 -8.05 5.88
N SER A 738 -2.76 -9.31 5.48
CA SER A 738 -1.64 -10.22 5.22
C SER A 738 -0.89 -9.87 3.93
N GLY A 739 -1.53 -9.18 3.00
CA GLY A 739 -1.05 -8.99 1.64
C GLY A 739 -1.06 -10.30 0.84
N TYR A 740 -0.58 -10.22 -0.41
CA TYR A 740 -0.39 -11.40 -1.25
C TYR A 740 0.66 -12.32 -0.63
N MET A 741 0.44 -13.64 -0.63
CA MET A 741 1.38 -14.63 -0.09
C MET A 741 1.86 -14.34 1.35
N GLU A 742 1.04 -13.66 2.16
CA GLU A 742 1.39 -13.25 3.52
C GLU A 742 2.61 -12.30 3.61
N THR A 743 2.89 -11.54 2.54
CA THR A 743 4.02 -10.57 2.43
C THR A 743 4.08 -9.57 3.58
N MET A 744 2.94 -9.19 4.18
CA MET A 744 2.86 -8.21 5.27
C MET A 744 2.88 -8.83 6.67
N ARG A 745 2.91 -10.17 6.76
CA ARG A 745 2.89 -10.95 8.01
C ARG A 745 4.19 -11.69 8.29
N TYR A 746 4.89 -12.14 7.26
CA TYR A 746 6.17 -12.86 7.39
C TYR A 746 7.33 -12.14 6.71
N PRO A 747 8.56 -12.36 7.21
CA PRO A 747 9.76 -11.88 6.55
C PRO A 747 9.91 -12.42 5.14
N TYR A 748 10.45 -11.60 4.25
CA TYR A 748 10.78 -11.97 2.89
C TYR A 748 11.91 -11.09 2.34
N ASN A 749 12.45 -11.46 1.18
CA ASN A 749 13.48 -10.68 0.49
C ASN A 749 12.93 -9.77 -0.63
N PRO A 750 12.57 -8.49 -0.37
CA PRO A 750 12.27 -7.52 -1.43
C PRO A 750 13.53 -7.09 -2.19
N GLU A 751 13.36 -6.37 -3.29
CA GLU A 751 14.50 -5.77 -4.04
C GLU A 751 15.17 -4.65 -3.23
N ALA A 752 14.40 -3.89 -2.47
CA ALA A 752 14.93 -2.85 -1.60
C ALA A 752 14.03 -2.55 -0.40
N ILE A 753 14.52 -1.67 0.47
CA ILE A 753 13.84 -1.14 1.65
C ILE A 753 14.05 0.38 1.65
N THR A 754 13.05 1.13 2.11
CA THR A 754 13.15 2.59 2.25
C THR A 754 14.17 3.04 3.30
N GLY A 755 14.84 4.16 3.04
CA GLY A 755 15.75 4.84 3.98
C GLY A 755 15.07 5.37 5.26
N ALA A 756 13.74 5.34 5.34
CA ALA A 756 13.03 5.77 6.55
C ALA A 756 13.36 4.91 7.79
N CYS A 757 13.69 3.62 7.60
CA CYS A 757 14.22 2.74 8.64
C CYS A 757 15.01 1.58 7.98
N GLN A 758 16.30 1.80 7.76
CA GLN A 758 17.16 0.89 6.98
C GLN A 758 18.46 0.55 7.75
N MET A 759 18.65 -0.74 8.06
CA MET A 759 19.77 -1.24 8.84
C MET A 759 20.78 -1.97 7.95
N ILE A 760 22.08 -1.77 8.18
CA ILE A 760 23.18 -2.39 7.44
C ILE A 760 24.42 -2.62 8.34
N PRO A 761 25.16 -3.74 8.22
CA PRO A 761 26.45 -3.90 8.87
C PRO A 761 27.44 -2.82 8.42
N ARG A 762 28.18 -2.20 9.35
CA ARG A 762 29.15 -1.14 9.03
C ARG A 762 30.18 -1.62 8.01
N ALA A 763 30.73 -2.81 8.19
CA ALA A 763 31.73 -3.37 7.29
C ALA A 763 31.22 -3.46 5.84
N LEU A 764 29.94 -3.85 5.66
CA LEU A 764 29.31 -3.87 4.35
C LEU A 764 29.07 -2.45 3.82
N PHE A 765 28.54 -1.55 4.64
CA PHE A 765 28.33 -0.15 4.23
C PHE A 765 29.62 0.50 3.72
N GLU A 766 30.74 0.29 4.41
CA GLU A 766 32.07 0.77 4.01
C GLU A 766 32.58 0.07 2.74
N GLN A 767 32.40 -1.25 2.61
CA GLN A 767 32.72 -2.00 1.40
C GLN A 767 31.98 -1.47 0.17
N LEU A 768 30.71 -1.09 0.33
CA LEU A 768 29.86 -0.57 -0.76
C LEU A 768 30.14 0.91 -1.10
N GLY A 769 31.00 1.57 -0.31
CA GLY A 769 31.30 3.01 -0.47
C GLY A 769 30.18 3.93 0.03
N GLY A 770 29.27 3.43 0.85
CA GLY A 770 28.13 4.16 1.40
C GLY A 770 27.04 4.52 0.39
N LEU A 771 26.21 5.49 0.77
CA LEU A 771 25.15 6.04 -0.10
C LEU A 771 25.77 6.87 -1.23
N ASP A 772 25.21 6.75 -2.43
CA ASP A 772 25.66 7.50 -3.60
C ASP A 772 25.25 8.98 -3.46
N GLU A 773 26.22 9.86 -3.20
CA GLU A 773 25.96 11.29 -3.01
C GLU A 773 25.46 12.00 -4.27
N SER A 774 25.54 11.36 -5.46
CA SER A 774 24.93 11.85 -6.69
C SER A 774 23.42 11.61 -6.76
N LEU A 775 22.90 10.73 -5.91
CA LEU A 775 21.48 10.51 -5.61
C LEU A 775 21.17 11.23 -4.30
N ALA A 776 21.05 12.55 -4.34
CA ALA A 776 21.05 13.35 -3.12
C ALA A 776 19.78 13.18 -2.26
N VAL A 777 18.68 12.70 -2.83
CA VAL A 777 17.40 12.61 -2.11
C VAL A 777 16.60 11.37 -2.47
N VAL A 778 16.42 11.07 -3.75
CA VAL A 778 15.56 9.97 -4.20
C VAL A 778 16.40 8.77 -4.61
N LEU A 779 15.91 7.57 -4.31
CA LEU A 779 16.49 6.27 -4.71
C LEU A 779 17.89 5.96 -4.17
N ASN A 780 18.43 6.73 -3.22
CA ASN A 780 19.72 6.42 -2.59
C ASN A 780 19.66 5.16 -1.73
N ASP A 781 18.53 4.94 -1.08
CA ASP A 781 18.18 3.76 -0.29
C ASP A 781 18.05 2.51 -1.18
N VAL A 782 17.39 2.65 -2.33
CA VAL A 782 17.27 1.59 -3.34
C VAL A 782 18.63 1.26 -3.96
N ASP A 783 19.43 2.27 -4.30
CA ASP A 783 20.79 2.08 -4.81
C ASP A 783 21.67 1.29 -3.84
N LEU A 784 21.57 1.56 -2.53
CA LEU A 784 22.31 0.82 -1.50
C LEU A 784 21.89 -0.66 -1.44
N CYS A 785 20.59 -0.95 -1.49
CA CYS A 785 20.09 -2.33 -1.54
C CYS A 785 20.57 -3.08 -2.77
N LEU A 786 20.51 -2.45 -3.96
CA LEU A 786 20.98 -3.07 -5.20
C LEU A 786 22.51 -3.26 -5.23
N LYS A 787 23.28 -2.36 -4.61
CA LYS A 787 24.72 -2.54 -4.37
C LYS A 787 25.00 -3.74 -3.46
N ALA A 788 24.26 -3.87 -2.35
CA ALA A 788 24.39 -4.99 -1.42
C ALA A 788 24.09 -6.32 -2.13
N GLU A 789 23.05 -6.34 -2.96
CA GLU A 789 22.70 -7.50 -3.77
C GLU A 789 23.79 -7.87 -4.79
N GLN A 790 24.37 -6.90 -5.49
CA GLN A 790 25.52 -7.14 -6.38
C GLN A 790 26.74 -7.68 -5.64
N ALA A 791 26.89 -7.36 -4.35
CA ALA A 791 27.93 -7.89 -3.48
C ALA A 791 27.59 -9.28 -2.89
N GLY A 792 26.43 -9.86 -3.23
CA GLY A 792 26.02 -11.21 -2.82
C GLY A 792 25.18 -11.27 -1.54
N TYR A 793 24.68 -10.14 -1.05
CA TYR A 793 23.86 -10.07 0.16
C TYR A 793 22.37 -9.96 -0.16
N VAL A 794 21.52 -10.44 0.74
CA VAL A 794 20.07 -10.26 0.64
C VAL A 794 19.59 -9.05 1.44
N THR A 795 18.54 -8.42 0.94
CA THR A 795 17.72 -7.47 1.69
C THR A 795 16.57 -8.23 2.36
N VAL A 796 16.24 -7.89 3.61
CA VAL A 796 15.16 -8.51 4.39
C VAL A 796 14.16 -7.44 4.83
N PHE A 797 12.88 -7.73 4.65
CA PHE A 797 11.79 -7.01 5.30
C PHE A 797 11.38 -7.74 6.59
N GLU A 798 11.38 -7.07 7.74
CA GLU A 798 10.95 -7.62 9.04
C GLU A 798 9.64 -6.97 9.52
N PRO A 799 8.49 -7.65 9.37
CA PRO A 799 7.19 -7.07 9.73
C PRO A 799 6.95 -6.83 11.22
N LYS A 800 7.73 -7.45 12.12
CA LYS A 800 7.69 -7.17 13.57
C LYS A 800 8.35 -5.86 13.94
N ALA A 801 9.28 -5.37 13.11
CA ALA A 801 9.83 -4.03 13.28
C ALA A 801 8.78 -3.03 12.79
N LEU A 802 7.95 -2.54 13.71
CA LEU A 802 6.77 -1.74 13.41
C LEU A 802 6.94 -0.30 13.90
N LEU A 803 6.85 0.65 12.97
CA LEU A 803 6.97 2.08 13.24
C LEU A 803 5.89 2.89 12.50
N TYR A 804 5.47 4.01 13.08
CA TYR A 804 4.77 5.03 12.32
C TYR A 804 5.75 5.79 11.43
N HIS A 805 5.30 6.20 10.24
CA HIS A 805 6.05 7.12 9.36
C HIS A 805 5.08 8.15 8.76
N ASN A 806 5.26 9.42 9.12
CA ASN A 806 4.42 10.52 8.63
C ASN A 806 5.08 11.15 7.40
N GLU A 807 4.97 10.45 6.26
CA GLU A 807 5.64 10.78 5.01
C GLU A 807 5.55 12.26 4.63
N HIS A 808 6.63 12.79 4.05
CA HIS A 808 6.70 14.14 3.49
C HIS A 808 6.50 15.31 4.48
N THR A 809 6.35 15.08 5.78
CA THR A 809 6.05 16.15 6.74
C THR A 809 7.23 17.11 6.98
N SER A 810 8.48 16.62 6.98
CA SER A 810 9.66 17.46 7.23
C SER A 810 10.16 18.25 6.01
N ARG A 811 9.83 17.79 4.80
CA ARG A 811 10.43 18.30 3.55
C ARG A 811 9.40 18.75 2.51
N GLY A 812 8.17 18.26 2.59
CA GLY A 812 7.16 18.37 1.56
C GLY A 812 7.45 17.51 0.32
N ARG A 813 6.46 17.43 -0.57
CA ARG A 813 6.54 16.69 -1.83
C ARG A 813 7.37 17.44 -2.87
N ASP A 814 8.20 16.71 -3.61
CA ASP A 814 9.08 17.29 -4.63
C ASP A 814 8.30 17.92 -5.79
N GLU A 815 7.15 17.36 -6.15
CA GLU A 815 6.25 17.86 -7.20
C GLU A 815 5.65 19.26 -6.90
N ASN A 816 5.73 19.69 -5.64
CA ASN A 816 5.26 21.01 -5.22
C ASN A 816 6.31 22.11 -5.42
N ASP A 817 7.58 21.77 -5.72
CA ASP A 817 8.67 22.71 -5.98
C ASP A 817 9.39 22.35 -7.31
N PRO A 818 9.33 23.20 -8.34
CA PRO A 818 9.97 22.92 -9.64
C PRO A 818 11.47 22.61 -9.58
N ARG A 819 12.19 23.15 -8.59
CA ARG A 819 13.62 22.84 -8.40
C ARG A 819 13.80 21.45 -7.81
N LYS A 820 12.97 21.07 -6.83
CA LYS A 820 13.01 19.72 -6.23
C LYS A 820 12.61 18.66 -7.26
N GLN A 821 11.54 18.91 -8.02
CA GLN A 821 11.11 18.04 -9.11
C GLN A 821 12.22 17.82 -10.14
N ARG A 822 12.85 18.89 -10.65
CA ARG A 822 13.94 18.77 -11.63
C ARG A 822 15.12 17.96 -11.11
N ARG A 823 15.48 18.12 -9.83
CA ARG A 823 16.53 17.31 -9.20
C ARG A 823 16.13 15.84 -9.10
N ALA A 824 14.89 15.55 -8.68
CA ALA A 824 14.38 14.19 -8.64
C ALA A 824 14.40 13.54 -10.03
N ASP A 825 13.97 14.24 -11.08
CA ASP A 825 13.99 13.74 -12.46
C ASP A 825 15.43 13.38 -12.92
N ASP A 826 16.42 14.21 -12.58
CA ASP A 826 17.84 13.96 -12.88
C ASP A 826 18.39 12.75 -12.09
N GLU A 827 18.05 12.64 -10.80
CA GLU A 827 18.43 11.50 -9.96
C GLU A 827 17.80 10.19 -10.46
N TYR A 828 16.52 10.19 -10.84
CA TYR A 828 15.86 9.06 -11.53
C TYR A 828 16.61 8.67 -12.80
N GLY A 829 16.99 9.65 -13.63
CA GLY A 829 17.77 9.42 -14.85
C GLY A 829 19.10 8.72 -14.57
N ARG A 830 19.86 9.20 -13.58
CA ARG A 830 21.14 8.60 -13.17
C ARG A 830 20.98 7.19 -12.63
N PHE A 831 19.99 6.99 -11.76
CA PHE A 831 19.67 5.68 -11.18
C PHE A 831 19.36 4.65 -12.28
N PHE A 832 18.43 4.97 -13.19
CA PHE A 832 18.08 4.02 -14.25
C PHE A 832 19.19 3.84 -15.27
N LEU A 833 19.99 4.88 -15.59
CA LEU A 833 21.18 4.70 -16.44
C LEU A 833 22.17 3.68 -15.85
N LYS A 834 22.31 3.66 -14.52
CA LYS A 834 23.18 2.72 -13.79
C LYS A 834 22.59 1.31 -13.71
N TRP A 835 21.31 1.19 -13.35
CA TRP A 835 20.71 -0.09 -12.95
C TRP A 835 19.92 -0.81 -14.04
N ASN A 836 19.40 -0.11 -15.04
CA ASN A 836 18.59 -0.73 -16.11
C ASN A 836 19.31 -1.87 -16.88
N PRO A 837 20.65 -1.88 -17.05
CA PRO A 837 21.35 -3.03 -17.65
C PRO A 837 21.23 -4.35 -16.85
N VAL A 838 20.94 -4.28 -15.54
CA VAL A 838 20.84 -5.44 -14.65
C VAL A 838 19.42 -5.70 -14.14
N LEU A 839 18.54 -4.71 -14.18
CA LEU A 839 17.12 -4.88 -13.86
C LEU A 839 16.44 -5.73 -14.95
N ARG A 840 15.70 -6.77 -14.53
CA ARG A 840 14.99 -7.67 -15.44
C ARG A 840 13.55 -7.88 -14.95
N PRO A 841 12.54 -7.82 -15.84
CA PRO A 841 11.18 -8.19 -15.47
C PRO A 841 11.12 -9.61 -14.89
N GLY A 842 10.26 -9.84 -13.91
CA GLY A 842 10.11 -11.19 -13.33
C GLY A 842 11.19 -11.59 -12.33
N ARG A 843 12.12 -10.68 -11.98
CA ARG A 843 13.17 -10.93 -10.99
C ARG A 843 12.59 -11.09 -9.59
N PHE A 844 11.68 -10.21 -9.21
CA PHE A 844 11.06 -10.21 -7.88
C PHE A 844 9.55 -10.48 -7.97
N ILE A 845 8.79 -9.61 -8.65
CA ILE A 845 7.36 -9.83 -8.89
C ILE A 845 7.19 -10.84 -10.04
N ASN A 846 6.41 -11.91 -9.86
CA ASN A 846 6.14 -12.92 -10.90
C ASN A 846 5.61 -12.27 -12.21
N LEU A 847 6.03 -12.76 -13.38
CA LEU A 847 5.68 -12.18 -14.71
C LEU A 847 4.18 -12.14 -15.05
N ASN A 848 3.38 -13.01 -14.42
CA ASN A 848 1.92 -13.03 -14.53
C ASN A 848 1.24 -11.93 -13.71
N LEU A 849 2.01 -11.20 -12.89
CA LEU A 849 1.56 -10.11 -12.06
C LEU A 849 2.01 -8.74 -12.60
N ASN A 850 1.27 -7.70 -12.24
CA ASN A 850 1.60 -6.32 -12.56
C ASN A 850 2.93 -5.94 -11.91
N GLN A 851 3.89 -5.54 -12.74
CA GLN A 851 5.26 -5.20 -12.34
C GLN A 851 5.42 -3.74 -11.90
N TYR A 852 4.32 -2.97 -11.80
CA TYR A 852 4.38 -1.50 -11.71
C TYR A 852 3.54 -0.86 -10.60
N ASP A 853 2.87 -1.64 -9.74
CA ASP A 853 1.99 -1.08 -8.70
C ASP A 853 2.10 -1.75 -7.31
N GLY A 854 2.91 -2.80 -7.15
CA GLY A 854 3.13 -3.45 -5.84
C GLY A 854 1.91 -4.17 -5.24
N ASN A 855 0.79 -4.25 -5.97
CA ASN A 855 -0.47 -4.83 -5.49
C ASN A 855 -0.70 -6.28 -5.94
N TYR A 856 0.28 -6.87 -6.64
CA TYR A 856 0.22 -8.26 -7.11
C TYR A 856 -1.05 -8.59 -7.92
N LYS A 857 -1.50 -7.66 -8.75
CA LYS A 857 -2.63 -7.86 -9.65
C LYS A 857 -2.25 -8.71 -10.84
N ILE A 858 -3.19 -9.48 -11.38
CA ILE A 858 -2.99 -10.21 -12.63
C ILE A 858 -2.67 -9.23 -13.77
N ARG A 859 -1.67 -9.56 -14.57
CA ARG A 859 -1.30 -8.84 -15.79
C ARG A 859 -2.13 -9.33 -16.97
N TYR A 860 -2.94 -8.45 -17.56
CA TYR A 860 -3.81 -8.77 -18.70
C TYR A 860 -3.12 -8.72 -20.05
#